data_AF-A0A834I9U2-F1
#
_entry.id   AF-A0A834I9U2-F1
#
_cell.length_a   1.000
_cell.length_b   1.000
_cell.length_c   1.000
_cell.angle_alpha   90.00
_cell.angle_beta   90.00
_cell.angle_gamma   90.00
#
_symmetry.space_group_name_H-M   'P 1'
#
loop_
_entity.id
_entity.type
_entity.pdbx_description
1 polymer ?
#
loop_
_entity_poly.entity_id
_entity_poly.type
_entity_poly.pdbx_seq_one_letter_code
_entity_poly.pdbx_strand_id
1 'polypeptide(L)'
;MLSITSDNIEVNQAMESSHNLYILVQWLYSYQRSTMKIPRFLLEPIKSLIVSLARLPLVNSYNLIPSRVWKLGWQPVLSGKFSTQVPPLPIEMLQEVDVLEEYIFRVILLGWMSRQQFEETWMCFLSVLCSNLDSPDSADINSVLQASSLSIKAFTALLMQTLRYPVLGNNNISEMIHVSRNVPIQGAALSVTKLMAVQNLIEHKFTELSPQTKTSKIRNVFSQKNFEKSSNQYSYGQMSIKYFLICTSPEKQSKNCFAETVLNNRTRSLEEYGLDINSCLQFLLEYYTPLMKNENTGLRILHETVRSTLFISDLFTDKSQFDWMLVMFLELAKTHAVEDELIHQYLLVGICKCVGVLSPDLEIYEQTKKLLVQFLKSPFTSTRISCLYGLLYILEGCILNNSKIAGISEELQLILPCAVEYVLQHFNTQNPVLRGCQEHTLLVWSVAFYLIENVDDIHMEKNFVINMLQSAFTMLKNKMASDDLEVEIIKSLERLLLVRPMYILERFGKSIQKLALEKLKDENPLDSILGVQLLITYMYVDCWEHLERPEADNEQTSPDHLVQTIEKLSAIFERIKRSYAIEVEVLCSVLPLILKDFFSPSDILTKVIGEFLSPQQPHLKLMSGVVFQVFETAIEQCQLSLLQDWVVFSLANFTQSFSNTANTWCLTCFFISASSSEWLRSYFPYVQNRVGRYEYEDKKIFCIAGVDFYRNLTNDKQRQAFVDSFVKVKDQLEMPFSDLLNSL
;
A
#
# COMPACT_ATOMS: atom_id res chain seq x y z
N MET A 1 -12.02 -33.72 -29.24
CA MET A 1 -13.24 -32.88 -29.19
C MET A 1 -13.08 -31.58 -29.98
N LEU A 2 -12.25 -31.56 -31.04
CA LEU A 2 -12.31 -30.64 -32.18
C LEU A 2 -11.75 -31.46 -33.36
N SER A 3 -12.61 -32.20 -34.08
CA SER A 3 -12.25 -32.92 -35.31
C SER A 3 -12.70 -32.12 -36.54
N ILE A 4 -12.45 -30.81 -36.51
CA ILE A 4 -12.67 -29.95 -37.67
C ILE A 4 -11.27 -29.64 -38.19
N THR A 5 -10.73 -30.56 -38.99
CA THR A 5 -9.55 -30.28 -39.81
C THR A 5 -10.00 -29.32 -40.90
N SER A 6 -9.77 -28.02 -40.70
CA SER A 6 -9.94 -27.06 -41.79
C SER A 6 -8.73 -27.17 -42.72
N ASP A 7 -8.92 -26.91 -44.01
CA ASP A 7 -7.80 -26.86 -44.97
C ASP A 7 -6.85 -25.68 -44.72
N ASN A 8 -7.23 -24.75 -43.82
CA ASN A 8 -6.44 -23.58 -43.47
C ASN A 8 -5.58 -23.84 -42.22
N ILE A 9 -4.26 -23.88 -42.42
CA ILE A 9 -3.26 -24.10 -41.37
C ILE A 9 -3.39 -23.08 -40.23
N GLU A 10 -3.68 -21.80 -40.53
CA GLU A 10 -3.81 -20.74 -39.52
C GLU A 10 -5.01 -20.97 -38.60
N VAL A 11 -6.13 -21.46 -39.15
CA VAL A 11 -7.34 -21.78 -38.38
C VAL A 11 -7.08 -22.94 -37.44
N ASN A 12 -6.39 -23.98 -37.92
CA ASN A 12 -6.03 -25.14 -37.09
C ASN A 12 -5.09 -24.73 -35.93
N GLN A 13 -4.09 -23.88 -36.19
CA GLN A 13 -3.19 -23.36 -35.16
C GLN A 13 -3.90 -22.48 -34.14
N ALA A 14 -4.85 -21.65 -34.58
CA ALA A 14 -5.67 -20.83 -33.69
C ALA A 14 -6.56 -21.69 -32.78
N MET A 15 -7.20 -22.73 -33.33
CA MET A 15 -8.01 -23.68 -32.57
C MET A 15 -7.18 -24.46 -31.55
N GLU A 16 -6.00 -24.94 -31.93
CA GLU A 16 -5.07 -25.63 -31.04
C GLU A 16 -4.61 -24.71 -29.90
N SER A 17 -4.26 -23.46 -30.22
CA SER A 17 -3.87 -22.45 -29.23
C SER A 17 -5.01 -22.15 -28.24
N SER A 18 -6.23 -22.05 -28.73
CA SER A 18 -7.43 -21.87 -27.90
C SER A 18 -7.62 -23.05 -26.93
N HIS A 19 -7.44 -24.28 -27.41
CA HIS A 19 -7.54 -25.49 -26.58
C HIS A 19 -6.40 -25.60 -25.56
N ASN A 20 -5.18 -25.25 -25.93
CA ASN A 20 -4.03 -25.27 -25.01
C ASN A 20 -4.23 -24.26 -23.86
N LEU A 21 -4.67 -23.04 -24.17
CA LEU A 21 -5.00 -22.06 -23.13
C LEU A 21 -6.18 -22.51 -22.26
N TYR A 22 -7.18 -23.14 -22.86
CA TYR A 22 -8.31 -23.72 -22.14
C TYR A 22 -7.87 -24.75 -21.09
N ILE A 23 -6.93 -25.64 -21.45
CA ILE A 23 -6.36 -26.61 -20.51
C ILE A 23 -5.65 -25.89 -19.35
N LEU A 24 -4.93 -24.80 -19.63
CA LEU A 24 -4.24 -24.01 -18.59
C LEU A 24 -5.23 -23.27 -17.66
N VAL A 25 -6.32 -22.73 -18.18
CA VAL A 25 -7.40 -22.15 -17.37
C VAL A 25 -8.10 -23.22 -16.53
N GLN A 26 -8.32 -24.41 -17.09
CA GLN A 26 -8.84 -25.55 -16.32
C GLN A 26 -7.86 -26.02 -15.25
N TRP A 27 -6.56 -25.98 -15.54
CA TRP A 27 -5.53 -26.27 -14.55
C TRP A 27 -5.61 -25.28 -13.38
N LEU A 28 -5.78 -23.98 -13.62
CA LEU A 28 -6.00 -22.98 -12.56
C LEU A 28 -7.25 -23.27 -11.72
N TYR A 29 -8.34 -23.73 -12.33
CA TYR A 29 -9.54 -24.18 -11.60
C TYR A 29 -9.23 -25.37 -10.69
N SER A 30 -8.50 -26.36 -11.20
CA SER A 30 -8.13 -27.55 -10.41
C SER A 30 -7.07 -27.27 -9.33
N TYR A 31 -6.22 -26.27 -9.54
CA TYR A 31 -5.16 -25.88 -8.60
C TYR A 31 -5.74 -25.30 -7.31
N GLN A 32 -6.89 -24.61 -7.37
CA GLN A 32 -7.61 -24.20 -6.14
C GLN A 32 -7.97 -25.40 -5.24
N ARG A 33 -8.06 -26.60 -5.82
CA ARG A 33 -8.48 -27.83 -5.14
C ARG A 33 -7.32 -28.80 -4.88
N SER A 34 -6.10 -28.54 -5.34
CA SER A 34 -4.98 -29.49 -5.25
C SER A 34 -3.61 -28.82 -5.04
N THR A 35 -2.73 -29.46 -4.27
CA THR A 35 -1.38 -28.98 -3.97
C THR A 35 -0.37 -29.49 -5.01
N MET A 36 -0.08 -28.70 -6.05
CA MET A 36 0.96 -29.03 -7.04
C MET A 36 2.33 -28.42 -6.71
N LYS A 37 3.40 -29.07 -7.19
CA LYS A 37 4.82 -28.77 -6.94
C LYS A 37 5.39 -27.66 -7.85
N ILE A 38 4.76 -26.48 -7.93
CA ILE A 38 5.36 -25.33 -8.64
C ILE A 38 6.05 -24.41 -7.62
N PRO A 39 7.28 -23.95 -7.88
CA PRO A 39 7.94 -22.96 -7.04
C PRO A 39 7.07 -21.69 -6.91
N ARG A 40 6.87 -21.19 -5.67
CA ARG A 40 5.96 -20.07 -5.39
C ARG A 40 6.28 -18.81 -6.20
N PHE A 41 7.55 -18.54 -6.47
CA PHE A 41 7.97 -17.37 -7.26
C PHE A 41 7.57 -17.43 -8.74
N LEU A 42 7.28 -18.63 -9.27
CA LEU A 42 6.78 -18.81 -10.65
C LEU A 42 5.25 -18.83 -10.72
N LEU A 43 4.58 -19.18 -9.63
CA LEU A 43 3.13 -19.40 -9.63
C LEU A 43 2.35 -18.15 -10.03
N GLU A 44 2.62 -17.02 -9.37
CA GLU A 44 1.91 -15.76 -9.67
C GLU A 44 2.23 -15.24 -11.08
N PRO A 45 3.49 -15.21 -11.56
CA PRO A 45 3.79 -14.88 -12.95
C PRO A 45 3.11 -15.79 -13.97
N ILE A 46 3.09 -17.12 -13.75
CA ILE A 46 2.42 -18.08 -14.64
C ILE A 46 0.91 -17.84 -14.66
N LYS A 47 0.28 -17.69 -13.48
CA LYS A 47 -1.14 -17.39 -13.37
C LYS A 47 -1.49 -16.08 -14.08
N SER A 48 -0.68 -15.04 -13.88
CA SER A 48 -0.82 -13.75 -14.54
C SER A 48 -0.74 -13.88 -16.07
N LEU A 49 0.24 -14.64 -16.58
CA LEU A 49 0.40 -14.89 -18.01
C LEU A 49 -0.80 -15.63 -18.60
N ILE A 50 -1.27 -16.69 -17.94
CA ILE A 50 -2.45 -17.46 -18.37
C ILE A 50 -3.68 -16.56 -18.46
N VAL A 51 -3.95 -15.75 -17.43
CA VAL A 51 -5.10 -14.84 -17.41
C VAL A 51 -5.00 -13.80 -18.52
N SER A 52 -3.83 -13.18 -18.72
CA SER A 52 -3.63 -12.21 -19.80
C SER A 52 -3.85 -12.80 -21.19
N LEU A 53 -3.33 -14.00 -21.45
CA LEU A 53 -3.48 -14.67 -22.75
C LEU A 53 -4.91 -15.17 -22.99
N ALA A 54 -5.58 -15.69 -21.96
CA ALA A 54 -6.97 -16.15 -22.03
C ALA A 54 -7.98 -14.99 -22.22
N ARG A 55 -7.54 -13.74 -22.04
CA ARG A 55 -8.29 -12.52 -22.37
C ARG A 55 -8.05 -12.01 -23.80
N LEU A 56 -7.33 -12.73 -24.66
CA LEU A 56 -7.23 -12.31 -26.07
C LEU A 56 -8.52 -12.64 -26.83
N PRO A 57 -9.06 -11.74 -27.67
CA PRO A 57 -10.31 -11.97 -28.40
C PRO A 57 -10.34 -13.26 -29.23
N LEU A 58 -9.16 -13.74 -29.66
CA LEU A 58 -8.99 -14.99 -30.40
C LEU A 58 -9.48 -16.21 -29.62
N VAL A 59 -9.28 -16.24 -28.30
CA VAL A 59 -9.46 -17.44 -27.47
C VAL A 59 -10.47 -17.25 -26.34
N ASN A 60 -10.83 -16.01 -26.03
CA ASN A 60 -11.54 -15.67 -24.80
C ASN A 60 -12.92 -16.33 -24.67
N SER A 61 -13.76 -16.28 -25.71
CA SER A 61 -15.09 -16.88 -25.66
C SER A 61 -15.03 -18.39 -25.48
N TYR A 62 -14.03 -19.07 -26.04
CA TYR A 62 -13.79 -20.50 -25.79
C TYR A 62 -13.34 -20.79 -24.35
N ASN A 63 -12.46 -19.93 -23.80
CA ASN A 63 -11.96 -20.07 -22.43
C ASN A 63 -13.03 -19.80 -21.35
N LEU A 64 -14.09 -19.07 -21.69
CA LEU A 64 -15.23 -18.85 -20.79
C LEU A 64 -16.15 -20.07 -20.64
N ILE A 65 -16.07 -21.05 -21.54
CA ILE A 65 -16.98 -22.19 -21.51
C ILE A 65 -16.58 -23.19 -20.41
N PRO A 66 -17.51 -23.60 -19.53
CA PRO A 66 -17.27 -24.65 -18.54
C PRO A 66 -16.87 -25.98 -19.17
N SER A 67 -16.07 -26.78 -18.47
CA SER A 67 -15.63 -28.09 -18.97
C SER A 67 -16.75 -29.11 -19.03
N ARG A 68 -17.71 -28.98 -18.13
CA ARG A 68 -18.88 -29.84 -18.06
C ARG A 68 -19.80 -29.66 -19.26
N VAL A 69 -19.96 -28.45 -19.77
CA VAL A 69 -20.78 -28.18 -20.96
C VAL A 69 -20.30 -28.99 -22.17
N TRP A 70 -18.98 -29.07 -22.36
CA TRP A 70 -18.41 -29.91 -23.41
C TRP A 70 -18.68 -31.41 -23.20
N LYS A 71 -18.65 -31.87 -21.94
CA LYS A 71 -18.94 -33.27 -21.57
C LYS A 71 -20.42 -33.63 -21.73
N LEU A 72 -21.32 -32.66 -21.57
CA LEU A 72 -22.76 -32.81 -21.82
C LEU A 72 -23.10 -32.91 -23.31
N GLY A 73 -22.11 -32.78 -24.20
CA GLY A 73 -22.29 -32.97 -25.64
C GLY A 73 -22.72 -31.71 -26.39
N TRP A 74 -22.59 -30.52 -25.79
CA TRP A 74 -22.86 -29.27 -26.50
C TRP A 74 -21.87 -29.06 -27.65
N GLN A 75 -22.40 -28.90 -28.87
CA GLN A 75 -21.63 -28.69 -30.09
C GLN A 75 -22.11 -27.40 -30.79
N PRO A 76 -21.64 -26.23 -30.34
CA PRO A 76 -22.01 -24.97 -30.95
C PRO A 76 -21.33 -24.78 -32.31
N VAL A 77 -21.98 -24.03 -33.18
CA VAL A 77 -21.34 -23.52 -34.40
C VAL A 77 -20.40 -22.39 -34.01
N LEU A 78 -19.10 -22.59 -34.25
CA LEU A 78 -18.07 -21.59 -33.97
C LEU A 78 -18.06 -20.52 -35.06
N SER A 79 -17.80 -19.28 -34.65
CA SER A 79 -17.82 -18.11 -35.53
C SER A 79 -16.49 -17.34 -35.50
N GLY A 80 -16.43 -16.24 -36.25
CA GLY A 80 -15.26 -15.39 -36.36
C GLY A 80 -14.24 -15.86 -37.40
N LYS A 81 -13.24 -15.00 -37.66
CA LYS A 81 -12.22 -15.21 -38.71
C LYS A 81 -11.49 -16.55 -38.60
N PHE A 82 -11.25 -17.01 -37.37
CA PHE A 82 -10.50 -18.23 -37.08
C PHE A 82 -11.39 -19.38 -36.58
N SER A 83 -12.73 -19.26 -36.66
CA SER A 83 -13.67 -20.27 -36.15
C SER A 83 -13.43 -20.66 -34.68
N THR A 84 -13.04 -19.70 -33.84
CA THR A 84 -12.77 -19.90 -32.41
C THR A 84 -13.80 -19.22 -31.50
N GLN A 85 -14.68 -18.38 -32.06
CA GLN A 85 -15.65 -17.64 -31.26
C GLN A 85 -16.86 -18.52 -30.92
N VAL A 86 -17.06 -18.76 -29.63
CA VAL A 86 -18.20 -19.55 -29.14
C VAL A 86 -19.40 -18.64 -28.88
N PRO A 87 -20.63 -19.02 -29.29
CA PRO A 87 -21.84 -18.28 -28.93
C PRO A 87 -22.12 -18.32 -27.41
N PRO A 88 -23.03 -17.46 -26.91
CA PRO A 88 -23.49 -17.50 -25.53
C PRO A 88 -24.01 -18.88 -25.12
N LEU A 89 -23.82 -19.23 -23.85
CA LEU A 89 -24.24 -20.50 -23.28
C LEU A 89 -25.77 -20.62 -23.27
N PRO A 90 -26.35 -21.77 -23.69
CA PRO A 90 -27.77 -22.03 -23.56
C PRO A 90 -28.22 -22.01 -22.09
N ILE A 91 -29.39 -21.44 -21.85
CA ILE A 91 -29.96 -21.26 -20.50
C ILE A 91 -30.14 -22.62 -19.81
N GLU A 92 -30.60 -23.63 -20.53
CA GLU A 92 -30.81 -25.01 -20.05
C GLU A 92 -29.54 -25.59 -19.41
N MET A 93 -28.37 -25.32 -19.98
CA MET A 93 -27.09 -25.79 -19.47
C MET A 93 -26.63 -25.01 -18.24
N LEU A 94 -27.00 -23.73 -18.13
CA LEU A 94 -26.67 -22.87 -16.98
C LEU A 94 -27.54 -23.15 -15.74
N GLN A 95 -28.67 -23.85 -15.91
CA GLN A 95 -29.49 -24.30 -14.77
C GLN A 95 -28.79 -25.38 -13.94
N GLU A 96 -27.87 -26.14 -14.55
CA GLU A 96 -27.02 -27.06 -13.80
C GLU A 96 -26.05 -26.29 -12.89
N VAL A 97 -26.24 -26.42 -11.57
CA VAL A 97 -25.45 -25.75 -10.52
C VAL A 97 -23.94 -25.89 -10.74
N ASP A 98 -23.52 -27.10 -11.10
CA ASP A 98 -22.12 -27.45 -11.33
C ASP A 98 -21.51 -26.75 -12.56
N VAL A 99 -22.31 -26.56 -13.61
CA VAL A 99 -21.92 -25.79 -14.80
C VAL A 99 -21.82 -24.31 -14.44
N LEU A 100 -22.81 -23.80 -13.71
CA LEU A 100 -22.86 -22.42 -13.24
C LEU A 100 -21.64 -22.07 -12.36
N GLU A 101 -21.22 -22.94 -11.44
CA GLU A 101 -20.03 -22.72 -10.61
C GLU A 101 -18.74 -22.61 -11.43
N GLU A 102 -18.55 -23.47 -12.43
CA GLU A 102 -17.40 -23.40 -13.34
C GLU A 102 -17.45 -22.13 -14.21
N TYR A 103 -18.64 -21.72 -14.65
CA TYR A 103 -18.83 -20.49 -15.43
C TYR A 103 -18.51 -19.25 -14.59
N ILE A 104 -19.06 -19.16 -13.38
CA ILE A 104 -18.78 -18.06 -12.43
C ILE A 104 -17.29 -17.98 -12.13
N PHE A 105 -16.60 -19.11 -11.92
CA PHE A 105 -15.15 -19.11 -11.72
C PHE A 105 -14.42 -18.46 -12.90
N ARG A 106 -14.78 -18.80 -14.15
CA ARG A 106 -14.15 -18.26 -15.35
C ARG A 106 -14.41 -16.78 -15.52
N VAL A 107 -15.65 -16.34 -15.30
CA VAL A 107 -16.04 -14.91 -15.33
C VAL A 107 -15.31 -14.12 -14.24
N ILE A 108 -15.12 -14.68 -13.04
CA ILE A 108 -14.39 -14.02 -11.96
C ILE A 108 -12.88 -14.03 -12.23
N LEU A 109 -12.32 -15.11 -12.78
CA LEU A 109 -10.89 -15.22 -13.06
C LEU A 109 -10.48 -14.29 -14.21
N LEU A 110 -11.20 -14.41 -15.33
CA LEU A 110 -10.87 -13.70 -16.56
C LEU A 110 -11.45 -12.31 -16.58
N GLY A 111 -12.57 -12.05 -15.92
CA GLY A 111 -13.32 -10.79 -16.03
C GLY A 111 -13.93 -10.61 -17.42
N TRP A 112 -14.13 -9.36 -17.83
CA TRP A 112 -14.73 -9.02 -19.13
C TRP A 112 -13.85 -8.02 -19.90
N MET A 113 -14.06 -7.94 -21.22
CA MET A 113 -13.23 -7.18 -22.17
C MET A 113 -13.99 -6.08 -22.91
N SER A 114 -15.31 -6.19 -22.99
CA SER A 114 -16.16 -5.25 -23.74
C SER A 114 -17.52 -5.10 -23.05
N ARG A 115 -18.22 -4.01 -23.39
CA ARG A 115 -19.62 -3.80 -22.99
C ARG A 115 -20.51 -4.97 -23.38
N GLN A 116 -20.39 -5.44 -24.63
CA GLN A 116 -21.17 -6.57 -25.13
C GLN A 116 -20.99 -7.81 -24.25
N GLN A 117 -19.74 -8.16 -23.92
CA GLN A 117 -19.47 -9.33 -23.08
C GLN A 117 -20.02 -9.15 -21.65
N PHE A 118 -19.95 -7.94 -21.10
CA PHE A 118 -20.55 -7.62 -19.80
C PHE A 118 -22.07 -7.83 -19.84
N GLU A 119 -22.76 -7.27 -20.84
CA GLU A 119 -24.21 -7.40 -21.01
C GLU A 119 -24.63 -8.85 -21.29
N GLU A 120 -23.89 -9.59 -22.12
CA GLU A 120 -24.13 -11.03 -22.36
C GLU A 120 -24.01 -11.86 -21.08
N THR A 121 -22.97 -11.59 -20.28
CA THR A 121 -22.75 -12.27 -18.99
C THR A 121 -23.85 -11.92 -17.99
N TRP A 122 -24.25 -10.64 -17.95
CA TRP A 122 -25.38 -10.16 -17.14
C TRP A 122 -26.68 -10.89 -17.50
N MET A 123 -27.00 -10.99 -18.80
CA MET A 123 -28.19 -11.68 -19.29
C MET A 123 -28.15 -13.19 -19.00
N CYS A 124 -26.98 -13.83 -19.05
CA CYS A 124 -26.82 -15.21 -18.63
C CYS A 124 -27.25 -15.41 -17.16
N PHE A 125 -26.74 -14.59 -16.23
CA PHE A 125 -27.13 -14.68 -14.83
C PHE A 125 -28.61 -14.32 -14.60
N LEU A 126 -29.14 -13.37 -15.35
CA LEU A 126 -30.55 -12.98 -15.29
C LEU A 126 -31.45 -14.13 -15.73
N SER A 127 -31.08 -14.83 -16.79
CA SER A 127 -31.84 -15.97 -17.31
C SER A 127 -31.97 -17.10 -16.29
N VAL A 128 -30.90 -17.41 -15.55
CA VAL A 128 -30.92 -18.41 -14.47
C VAL A 128 -31.84 -17.97 -13.34
N LEU A 129 -31.76 -16.69 -12.97
CA LEU A 129 -32.54 -16.12 -11.87
C LEU A 129 -34.04 -16.04 -12.19
N CYS A 130 -34.43 -15.68 -13.42
CA CYS A 130 -35.83 -15.59 -13.84
C CYS A 130 -36.46 -16.97 -14.13
N SER A 131 -35.73 -17.91 -14.73
CA SER A 131 -36.28 -19.24 -15.07
C SER A 131 -36.73 -20.03 -13.83
N ASN A 132 -36.14 -19.72 -12.68
CA ASN A 132 -36.40 -20.38 -11.40
C ASN A 132 -37.68 -19.89 -10.70
N LEU A 133 -38.35 -18.85 -11.22
CA LEU A 133 -39.59 -18.32 -10.66
C LEU A 133 -40.84 -19.07 -11.18
N ASP A 134 -40.74 -19.74 -12.33
CA ASP A 134 -41.89 -20.29 -13.06
C ASP A 134 -42.18 -21.78 -12.77
N SER A 135 -41.34 -22.49 -12.00
CA SER A 135 -41.48 -23.94 -11.72
C SER A 135 -41.54 -24.26 -10.21
N PRO A 136 -42.66 -24.01 -9.52
CA PRO A 136 -42.79 -24.26 -8.08
C PRO A 136 -42.91 -25.75 -7.69
N ASP A 137 -43.14 -26.67 -8.64
CA ASP A 137 -43.57 -28.06 -8.37
C ASP A 137 -42.50 -29.16 -8.57
N SER A 138 -41.20 -28.85 -8.57
CA SER A 138 -40.17 -29.88 -8.79
C SER A 138 -39.57 -30.45 -7.49
N ALA A 139 -39.16 -31.72 -7.53
CA ALA A 139 -38.43 -32.43 -6.47
C ALA A 139 -37.05 -31.82 -6.12
N ASP A 140 -36.69 -30.71 -6.76
CA ASP A 140 -35.36 -30.11 -6.79
C ASP A 140 -35.34 -28.64 -6.30
N ILE A 141 -36.27 -28.25 -5.42
CA ILE A 141 -36.34 -26.90 -4.80
C ILE A 141 -34.98 -26.43 -4.28
N ASN A 142 -34.19 -27.33 -3.65
CA ASN A 142 -32.87 -26.98 -3.12
C ASN A 142 -31.86 -26.60 -4.22
N SER A 143 -31.93 -27.24 -5.39
CA SER A 143 -31.04 -26.92 -6.52
C SER A 143 -31.39 -25.57 -7.13
N VAL A 144 -32.68 -25.25 -7.22
CA VAL A 144 -33.22 -23.97 -7.70
C VAL A 144 -32.77 -22.85 -6.75
N LEU A 145 -32.95 -23.02 -5.44
CA LEU A 145 -32.48 -22.06 -4.43
C LEU A 145 -30.95 -21.88 -4.49
N GLN A 146 -30.20 -22.96 -4.73
CA GLN A 146 -28.75 -22.89 -4.91
C GLN A 146 -28.34 -22.11 -6.15
N ALA A 147 -28.93 -22.40 -7.31
CA ALA A 147 -28.65 -21.70 -8.56
C ALA A 147 -28.99 -20.20 -8.45
N SER A 148 -30.13 -19.86 -7.83
CA SER A 148 -30.50 -18.47 -7.58
C SER A 148 -29.50 -17.76 -6.66
N SER A 149 -29.06 -18.40 -5.57
CA SER A 149 -28.03 -17.82 -4.69
C SER A 149 -26.69 -17.61 -5.39
N LEU A 150 -26.27 -18.57 -6.23
CA LEU A 150 -25.03 -18.46 -7.00
C LEU A 150 -25.12 -17.34 -8.04
N SER A 151 -26.30 -17.14 -8.64
CA SER A 151 -26.55 -16.06 -9.60
C SER A 151 -26.45 -14.68 -8.93
N ILE A 152 -27.05 -14.50 -7.74
CA ILE A 152 -26.91 -13.27 -6.94
C ILE A 152 -25.44 -12.99 -6.59
N LYS A 153 -24.70 -14.03 -6.18
CA LYS A 153 -23.26 -13.92 -5.93
C LYS A 153 -22.48 -13.52 -7.19
N ALA A 154 -22.87 -14.05 -8.35
CA ALA A 154 -22.25 -13.76 -9.64
C ALA A 154 -22.51 -12.32 -10.09
N PHE A 155 -23.75 -11.82 -9.94
CA PHE A 155 -24.09 -10.40 -10.18
C PHE A 155 -23.24 -9.47 -9.33
N THR A 156 -23.11 -9.78 -8.03
CA THR A 156 -22.26 -9.03 -7.12
C THR A 156 -20.82 -9.01 -7.63
N ALA A 157 -20.25 -10.16 -7.97
CA ALA A 157 -18.88 -10.23 -8.46
C ALA A 157 -18.68 -9.48 -9.78
N LEU A 158 -19.61 -9.58 -10.73
CA LEU A 158 -19.58 -8.89 -12.02
C LEU A 158 -19.62 -7.36 -11.84
N LEU A 159 -20.52 -6.87 -10.98
CA LEU A 159 -20.63 -5.45 -10.68
C LEU A 159 -19.40 -4.93 -9.92
N MET A 160 -18.85 -5.68 -8.97
CA MET A 160 -17.64 -5.26 -8.25
C MET A 160 -16.40 -5.17 -9.15
N GLN A 161 -16.36 -5.87 -10.30
CA GLN A 161 -15.29 -5.71 -11.29
C GLN A 161 -15.28 -4.33 -11.97
N THR A 162 -16.38 -3.56 -11.86
CA THR A 162 -16.45 -2.16 -12.31
C THR A 162 -15.73 -1.18 -11.37
N LEU A 163 -15.35 -1.62 -10.17
CA LEU A 163 -14.54 -0.84 -9.22
C LEU A 163 -13.04 -1.09 -9.41
N ARG A 164 -12.60 -1.53 -10.59
CA ARG A 164 -11.19 -1.78 -10.87
C ARG A 164 -10.59 -0.68 -11.73
N TYR A 165 -9.35 -0.30 -11.43
CA TYR A 165 -8.60 0.72 -12.17
C TYR A 165 -7.17 0.23 -12.41
N PRO A 166 -6.54 0.49 -13.59
CA PRO A 166 -6.97 1.38 -14.67
C PRO A 166 -7.93 0.80 -15.72
N VAL A 167 -8.05 -0.53 -15.83
CA VAL A 167 -8.86 -1.19 -16.86
C VAL A 167 -10.01 -1.95 -16.21
N LEU A 168 -11.24 -1.51 -16.48
CA LEU A 168 -12.45 -2.14 -15.96
C LEU A 168 -12.50 -3.62 -16.35
N GLY A 169 -12.98 -4.47 -15.45
CA GLY A 169 -13.14 -5.89 -15.74
C GLY A 169 -11.83 -6.67 -15.87
N ASN A 170 -10.64 -6.07 -15.75
CA ASN A 170 -9.36 -6.79 -15.85
C ASN A 170 -8.67 -6.98 -14.50
N ASN A 171 -8.84 -8.16 -13.91
CA ASN A 171 -8.33 -8.45 -12.57
C ASN A 171 -6.81 -8.56 -12.48
N ASN A 172 -6.12 -8.78 -13.60
CA ASN A 172 -4.69 -9.05 -13.60
C ASN A 172 -3.84 -7.77 -13.65
N ILE A 173 -4.31 -6.74 -14.35
CA ILE A 173 -3.60 -5.45 -14.47
C ILE A 173 -4.21 -4.33 -13.62
N SER A 174 -5.41 -4.55 -13.07
CA SER A 174 -6.14 -3.51 -12.34
C SER A 174 -6.43 -3.90 -10.89
N GLU A 175 -6.28 -2.93 -10.02
CA GLU A 175 -6.54 -3.06 -8.59
C GLU A 175 -7.92 -2.49 -8.24
N MET A 176 -8.46 -2.91 -7.09
CA MET A 176 -9.72 -2.36 -6.58
C MET A 176 -9.49 -0.90 -6.16
N ILE A 177 -10.29 0.02 -6.70
CA ILE A 177 -10.29 1.44 -6.34
C ILE A 177 -10.56 1.55 -4.85
N HIS A 178 -9.66 2.22 -4.11
CA HIS A 178 -9.78 2.46 -2.68
C HIS A 178 -9.79 3.96 -2.40
N VAL A 179 -10.73 4.42 -1.58
CA VAL A 179 -10.74 5.79 -1.05
C VAL A 179 -10.68 5.73 0.46
N SER A 180 -9.57 6.22 1.03
CA SER A 180 -9.38 6.17 2.48
C SER A 180 -10.32 7.12 3.23
N ARG A 181 -10.69 6.72 4.45
CA ARG A 181 -11.36 7.59 5.43
C ARG A 181 -10.43 8.65 6.03
N ASN A 182 -9.13 8.36 6.04
CA ASN A 182 -8.13 9.25 6.58
C ASN A 182 -7.86 10.38 5.60
N VAL A 183 -7.92 11.62 6.06
CA VAL A 183 -7.67 12.79 5.20
C VAL A 183 -6.22 12.77 4.71
N PRO A 184 -5.95 13.02 3.41
CA PRO A 184 -4.58 13.14 2.91
C PRO A 184 -3.79 14.19 3.70
N ILE A 185 -2.56 13.86 4.08
CA ILE A 185 -1.66 14.80 4.76
C ILE A 185 -1.28 15.87 3.72
N GLN A 186 -1.60 17.13 4.01
CA GLN A 186 -1.39 18.23 3.07
C GLN A 186 0.11 18.54 2.96
N GLY A 187 0.64 18.56 1.73
CA GLY A 187 2.04 18.92 1.45
C GLY A 187 2.30 20.43 1.38
N ALA A 188 1.59 21.25 2.15
CA ALA A 188 1.75 22.70 2.10
C ALA A 188 3.11 23.16 2.67
N ALA A 189 3.62 22.44 3.68
CA ALA A 189 4.91 22.71 4.31
C ALA A 189 6.07 22.07 3.52
N LEU A 190 7.16 22.82 3.33
CA LEU A 190 8.36 22.34 2.64
C LEU A 190 8.95 21.10 3.32
N SER A 191 8.96 21.07 4.67
CA SER A 191 9.40 19.92 5.47
C SER A 191 8.65 18.63 5.14
N VAL A 192 7.33 18.71 4.96
CA VAL A 192 6.46 17.58 4.61
C VAL A 192 6.73 17.10 3.18
N THR A 193 6.97 18.01 2.23
CA THR A 193 7.29 17.61 0.85
C THR A 193 8.64 16.90 0.74
N LYS A 194 9.65 17.37 1.47
CA LYS A 194 10.96 16.74 1.56
C LYS A 194 10.88 15.35 2.23
N LEU A 195 10.16 15.26 3.35
CA LEU A 195 9.88 13.98 4.02
C LEU A 195 9.16 13.00 3.09
N MET A 196 8.19 13.47 2.30
CA MET A 196 7.48 12.65 1.33
C MET A 196 8.42 12.04 0.29
N ALA A 197 9.37 12.82 -0.24
CA ALA A 197 10.37 12.32 -1.18
C ALA A 197 11.25 11.22 -0.53
N VAL A 198 11.70 11.45 0.71
CA VAL A 198 12.49 10.47 1.47
C VAL A 198 11.72 9.18 1.73
N GLN A 199 10.49 9.28 2.23
CA GLN A 199 9.64 8.12 2.53
C GLN A 199 9.27 7.32 1.26
N ASN A 200 9.02 8.00 0.14
CA ASN A 200 8.78 7.37 -1.16
C ASN A 200 10.00 6.57 -1.63
N LEU A 201 11.21 7.13 -1.47
CA LEU A 201 12.44 6.46 -1.87
C LEU A 201 12.69 5.20 -1.03
N ILE A 202 12.44 5.26 0.29
CA ILE A 202 12.53 4.09 1.19
C ILE A 202 11.58 2.98 0.71
N GLU A 203 10.30 3.29 0.52
CA GLU A 203 9.29 2.31 0.09
C GLU A 203 9.62 1.70 -1.28
N HIS A 204 10.01 2.54 -2.25
CA HIS A 204 10.39 2.10 -3.60
C HIS A 204 11.59 1.15 -3.55
N LYS A 205 12.69 1.56 -2.93
CA LYS A 205 13.93 0.77 -2.87
C LYS A 205 13.74 -0.53 -2.10
N PHE A 206 13.00 -0.50 -0.99
CA PHE A 206 12.70 -1.71 -0.25
C PHE A 206 11.84 -2.69 -1.07
N THR A 207 10.85 -2.19 -1.81
CA THR A 207 9.98 -3.02 -2.66
C THR A 207 10.73 -3.59 -3.87
N GLU A 208 11.63 -2.82 -4.47
CA GLU A 208 12.49 -3.24 -5.59
C GLU A 208 13.41 -4.41 -5.20
N LEU A 209 13.99 -4.35 -4.00
CA LEU A 209 14.98 -5.32 -3.51
C LEU A 209 14.36 -6.52 -2.80
N SER A 210 13.12 -6.40 -2.32
CA SER A 210 12.43 -7.48 -1.62
C SER A 210 11.85 -8.51 -2.60
N PRO A 211 12.00 -9.82 -2.33
CA PRO A 211 11.39 -10.84 -3.17
C PRO A 211 9.86 -10.69 -3.12
N GLN A 212 9.22 -10.63 -4.29
CA GLN A 212 7.76 -10.43 -4.48
C GLN A 212 6.85 -11.46 -3.78
N THR A 213 7.43 -12.43 -3.07
CA THR A 213 6.76 -13.59 -2.47
C THR A 213 6.36 -13.44 -1.01
N LYS A 214 6.59 -12.29 -0.34
CA LYS A 214 6.15 -12.06 1.06
C LYS A 214 5.16 -10.91 1.19
N THR A 215 4.20 -11.15 2.09
CA THR A 215 2.95 -10.41 2.32
C THR A 215 3.10 -9.11 3.11
N SER A 216 4.18 -8.92 3.85
CA SER A 216 4.42 -7.70 4.63
C SER A 216 5.24 -6.69 3.81
N LYS A 217 4.53 -5.75 3.19
CA LYS A 217 5.15 -4.63 2.47
C LYS A 217 5.39 -3.48 3.45
N ILE A 218 6.56 -2.86 3.35
CA ILE A 218 6.75 -1.54 3.95
C ILE A 218 5.80 -0.57 3.24
N ARG A 219 5.24 0.35 4.01
CA ARG A 219 4.24 1.29 3.56
C ARG A 219 4.71 2.71 3.79
N ASN A 220 4.44 3.61 2.87
CA ASN A 220 4.64 5.04 3.11
C ASN A 220 3.49 5.62 3.96
N VAL A 221 3.79 6.44 4.98
CA VAL A 221 2.77 7.17 5.77
C VAL A 221 1.85 8.06 4.92
N PHE A 222 2.34 8.56 3.79
CA PHE A 222 1.57 9.37 2.83
C PHE A 222 0.65 8.53 1.93
N SER A 223 0.75 7.19 1.98
CA SER A 223 -0.13 6.31 1.19
C SER A 223 -1.55 6.33 1.73
N GLN A 224 -2.52 6.51 0.84
CA GLN A 224 -3.92 6.72 1.17
C GLN A 224 -4.71 5.42 1.34
N LYS A 225 -4.22 4.47 2.15
CA LYS A 225 -4.98 3.29 2.57
C LYS A 225 -5.46 3.40 4.01
N ASN A 226 -6.50 2.67 4.38
CA ASN A 226 -6.89 2.58 5.79
C ASN A 226 -5.90 1.69 6.55
N PHE A 227 -5.83 1.83 7.87
CA PHE A 227 -4.86 1.10 8.69
C PHE A 227 -5.19 -0.39 8.83
N GLU A 228 -6.47 -0.75 8.81
CA GLU A 228 -6.89 -2.16 8.85
C GLU A 228 -6.69 -2.89 7.51
N LYS A 229 -6.38 -2.18 6.43
CA LYS A 229 -6.38 -2.73 5.07
C LYS A 229 -4.98 -3.19 4.65
N SER A 230 -4.67 -4.46 4.93
CA SER A 230 -3.38 -5.08 4.57
C SER A 230 -3.28 -5.51 3.10
N SER A 231 -4.40 -5.86 2.45
CA SER A 231 -4.42 -6.38 1.08
C SER A 231 -5.07 -5.44 0.07
N ASN A 232 -4.70 -5.59 -1.21
CA ASN A 232 -5.34 -4.87 -2.33
C ASN A 232 -6.68 -5.52 -2.75
N GLN A 233 -7.12 -6.58 -2.05
CA GLN A 233 -8.42 -7.19 -2.28
C GLN A 233 -9.54 -6.32 -1.70
N TYR A 234 -10.76 -6.60 -2.12
CA TYR A 234 -11.94 -5.96 -1.54
C TYR A 234 -12.06 -6.29 -0.05
N SER A 235 -12.36 -5.28 0.75
CA SER A 235 -12.68 -5.39 2.17
C SER A 235 -13.74 -4.36 2.53
N TYR A 236 -14.36 -4.47 3.71
CA TYR A 236 -15.11 -3.34 4.25
C TYR A 236 -14.20 -2.11 4.38
N GLY A 237 -14.78 -0.91 4.27
CA GLY A 237 -14.03 0.35 4.21
C GLY A 237 -13.33 0.63 2.88
N GLN A 238 -13.67 -0.09 1.80
CA GLN A 238 -13.11 0.14 0.46
C GLN A 238 -13.33 1.59 -0.02
N MET A 239 -14.52 2.13 0.24
CA MET A 239 -14.88 3.51 -0.04
C MET A 239 -15.26 4.20 1.27
N SER A 240 -14.77 5.42 1.45
CA SER A 240 -15.04 6.22 2.65
C SER A 240 -16.42 6.89 2.61
N ILE A 241 -16.95 7.30 3.76
CA ILE A 241 -18.18 8.11 3.82
C ILE A 241 -18.02 9.39 3.03
N LYS A 242 -16.84 10.02 3.09
CA LYS A 242 -16.53 11.20 2.26
C LYS A 242 -16.76 10.96 0.77
N TYR A 243 -16.38 9.80 0.25
CA TYR A 243 -16.61 9.45 -1.15
C TYR A 243 -18.12 9.38 -1.46
N PHE A 244 -18.92 8.74 -0.61
CA PHE A 244 -20.37 8.64 -0.81
C PHE A 244 -21.10 9.98 -0.70
N LEU A 245 -20.67 10.86 0.19
CA LEU A 245 -21.22 12.23 0.28
C LEU A 245 -20.96 13.02 -1.00
N ILE A 246 -19.78 12.88 -1.61
CA ILE A 246 -19.47 13.50 -2.90
C ILE A 246 -20.33 12.91 -4.03
N CYS A 247 -20.54 11.59 -4.04
CA CYS A 247 -21.38 10.91 -5.04
C CYS A 247 -22.84 11.39 -4.97
N THR A 248 -23.40 11.45 -3.76
CA THR A 248 -24.83 11.71 -3.54
C THR A 248 -25.21 13.19 -3.50
N SER A 249 -24.24 14.11 -3.36
CA SER A 249 -24.48 15.56 -3.25
C SER A 249 -23.41 16.36 -4.00
N PRO A 250 -23.46 16.40 -5.35
CA PRO A 250 -22.46 17.07 -6.18
C PRO A 250 -22.44 18.61 -6.03
N GLU A 251 -23.45 19.22 -5.40
CA GLU A 251 -23.58 20.68 -5.31
C GLU A 251 -22.78 21.30 -4.14
N LYS A 252 -22.34 20.51 -3.15
CA LYS A 252 -21.60 20.97 -1.95
C LYS A 252 -20.09 20.68 -2.08
N GLN A 253 -19.41 21.24 -3.07
CA GLN A 253 -18.02 20.87 -3.37
C GLN A 253 -16.96 21.80 -2.78
N SER A 254 -15.97 21.20 -2.12
CA SER A 254 -14.62 21.77 -2.02
C SER A 254 -13.82 21.30 -3.24
N LYS A 255 -13.49 22.24 -4.14
CA LYS A 255 -12.69 21.94 -5.34
C LYS A 255 -11.36 21.30 -4.91
N ASN A 256 -10.98 20.19 -5.56
CA ASN A 256 -9.67 19.50 -5.47
C ASN A 256 -9.50 18.52 -4.30
N CYS A 257 -10.46 17.62 -4.04
CA CYS A 257 -10.24 16.50 -3.13
C CYS A 257 -9.90 15.19 -3.88
N PHE A 258 -9.01 14.36 -3.33
CA PHE A 258 -8.66 13.05 -3.93
C PHE A 258 -9.87 12.17 -4.24
N ALA A 259 -10.86 12.12 -3.35
CA ALA A 259 -12.08 11.34 -3.55
C ALA A 259 -12.88 11.79 -4.79
N GLU A 260 -12.89 13.09 -5.07
CA GLU A 260 -13.53 13.66 -6.27
C GLU A 260 -12.77 13.27 -7.54
N THR A 261 -11.44 13.33 -7.51
CA THR A 261 -10.60 12.85 -8.63
C THR A 261 -10.84 11.38 -8.94
N VAL A 262 -10.93 10.54 -7.91
CA VAL A 262 -11.23 9.10 -8.06
C VAL A 262 -12.61 8.88 -8.66
N LEU A 263 -13.63 9.59 -8.18
CA LEU A 263 -14.98 9.53 -8.73
C LEU A 263 -15.00 9.94 -10.22
N ASN A 264 -14.38 11.07 -10.56
CA ASN A 264 -14.31 11.57 -11.94
C ASN A 264 -13.60 10.59 -12.88
N ASN A 265 -12.51 9.97 -12.42
CA ASN A 265 -11.80 8.96 -13.21
C ASN A 265 -12.64 7.70 -13.41
N ARG A 266 -13.38 7.25 -12.39
CA ARG A 266 -14.31 6.12 -12.49
C ARG A 266 -15.44 6.43 -13.46
N THR A 267 -16.10 7.58 -13.33
CA THR A 267 -17.20 7.99 -14.21
C THR A 267 -16.74 8.05 -15.67
N ARG A 268 -15.58 8.68 -15.93
CA ARG A 268 -14.98 8.71 -17.27
C ARG A 268 -14.72 7.30 -17.82
N SER A 269 -14.17 6.41 -16.99
CA SER A 269 -13.91 5.02 -17.41
C SER A 269 -15.20 4.28 -17.76
N LEU A 270 -16.29 4.49 -17.00
CA LEU A 270 -17.59 3.88 -17.30
C LEU A 270 -18.20 4.42 -18.60
N GLU A 271 -18.09 5.73 -18.84
CA GLU A 271 -18.54 6.39 -20.07
C GLU A 271 -17.75 5.91 -21.30
N GLU A 272 -16.43 5.76 -21.20
CA GLU A 272 -15.58 5.25 -22.27
C GLU A 272 -15.95 3.81 -22.69
N TYR A 273 -16.35 2.97 -21.72
CA TYR A 273 -16.87 1.64 -21.99
C TYR A 273 -18.37 1.65 -22.36
N GLY A 274 -19.05 2.78 -22.21
CA GLY A 274 -20.49 2.94 -22.44
C GLY A 274 -21.36 2.10 -21.51
N LEU A 275 -20.92 1.85 -20.28
CA LEU A 275 -21.63 1.01 -19.30
C LEU A 275 -22.55 1.83 -18.40
N ASP A 276 -23.83 1.45 -18.36
CA ASP A 276 -24.81 2.04 -17.44
C ASP A 276 -25.04 1.12 -16.22
N ILE A 277 -24.27 1.34 -15.16
CA ILE A 277 -24.40 0.60 -13.91
C ILE A 277 -25.70 0.94 -13.16
N ASN A 278 -26.24 2.15 -13.34
CA ASN A 278 -27.42 2.59 -12.60
C ASN A 278 -28.65 1.77 -12.99
N SER A 279 -28.78 1.41 -14.28
CA SER A 279 -29.81 0.47 -14.75
C SER A 279 -29.70 -0.90 -14.07
N CYS A 280 -28.49 -1.45 -13.94
CA CYS A 280 -28.22 -2.71 -13.25
C CYS A 280 -28.57 -2.63 -11.76
N LEU A 281 -28.18 -1.54 -11.09
CA LEU A 281 -28.49 -1.33 -9.68
C LEU A 281 -29.99 -1.23 -9.45
N GLN A 282 -30.69 -0.41 -10.24
CA GLN A 282 -32.14 -0.25 -10.12
C GLN A 282 -32.86 -1.59 -10.24
N PHE A 283 -32.52 -2.40 -11.25
CA PHE A 283 -33.08 -3.73 -11.41
C PHE A 283 -32.87 -4.62 -10.17
N LEU A 284 -31.65 -4.64 -9.62
CA LEU A 284 -31.35 -5.47 -8.44
C LEU A 284 -32.08 -4.98 -7.19
N LEU A 285 -32.20 -3.67 -6.97
CA LEU A 285 -32.93 -3.13 -5.81
C LEU A 285 -34.42 -3.47 -5.89
N GLU A 286 -35.01 -3.35 -7.08
CA GLU A 286 -36.41 -3.76 -7.33
C GLU A 286 -36.59 -5.27 -7.11
N TYR A 287 -35.66 -6.10 -7.57
CA TYR A 287 -35.69 -7.55 -7.38
C TYR A 287 -35.45 -7.99 -5.91
N TYR A 288 -34.56 -7.32 -5.19
CA TYR A 288 -34.23 -7.64 -3.80
C TYR A 288 -35.29 -7.19 -2.80
N THR A 289 -36.05 -6.14 -3.10
CA THR A 289 -37.11 -5.62 -2.24
C THR A 289 -38.12 -6.70 -1.79
N PRO A 290 -38.77 -7.46 -2.69
CA PRO A 290 -39.69 -8.52 -2.28
C PRO A 290 -39.00 -9.68 -1.55
N LEU A 291 -37.76 -10.01 -1.91
CA LEU A 291 -36.99 -11.08 -1.26
C LEU A 291 -36.70 -10.77 0.22
N MET A 292 -36.40 -9.50 0.52
CA MET A 292 -36.15 -9.05 1.89
C MET A 292 -37.43 -8.86 2.71
N LYS A 293 -38.57 -8.52 2.08
CA LYS A 293 -39.85 -8.33 2.79
C LYS A 293 -40.58 -9.63 3.10
N ASN A 294 -40.42 -10.65 2.28
CA ASN A 294 -41.15 -11.90 2.43
C ASN A 294 -40.46 -12.82 3.45
N GLU A 295 -41.16 -13.12 4.56
CA GLU A 295 -40.67 -14.04 5.60
C GLU A 295 -40.46 -15.47 5.07
N ASN A 296 -41.14 -15.84 3.97
CA ASN A 296 -41.01 -17.17 3.35
C ASN A 296 -39.82 -17.30 2.40
N THR A 297 -39.00 -16.26 2.22
CA THR A 297 -37.81 -16.34 1.39
C THR A 297 -36.81 -17.33 2.00
N GLY A 298 -36.32 -18.28 1.20
CA GLY A 298 -35.33 -19.25 1.66
C GLY A 298 -34.08 -18.56 2.23
N LEU A 299 -33.63 -18.97 3.42
CA LEU A 299 -32.53 -18.34 4.17
C LEU A 299 -31.25 -18.12 3.34
N ARG A 300 -30.93 -19.07 2.45
CA ARG A 300 -29.76 -18.98 1.56
C ARG A 300 -29.86 -17.80 0.59
N ILE A 301 -31.04 -17.56 0.03
CA ILE A 301 -31.29 -16.44 -0.89
C ILE A 301 -31.29 -15.15 -0.09
N LEU A 302 -31.99 -15.11 1.05
CA LEU A 302 -32.03 -13.93 1.91
C LEU A 302 -30.62 -13.49 2.33
N HIS A 303 -29.80 -14.43 2.81
CA HIS A 303 -28.41 -14.18 3.19
C HIS A 303 -27.59 -13.61 2.03
N GLU A 304 -27.63 -14.25 0.85
CA GLU A 304 -26.85 -13.75 -0.29
C GLU A 304 -27.40 -12.43 -0.84
N THR A 305 -28.69 -12.17 -0.69
CA THR A 305 -29.33 -10.90 -1.07
C THR A 305 -28.85 -9.77 -0.17
N VAL A 306 -28.91 -9.93 1.16
CA VAL A 306 -28.38 -8.95 2.13
C VAL A 306 -26.88 -8.73 1.92
N ARG A 307 -26.12 -9.82 1.72
CA ARG A 307 -24.69 -9.75 1.38
C ARG A 307 -24.48 -8.96 0.08
N SER A 308 -25.18 -9.29 -1.00
CA SER A 308 -25.05 -8.59 -2.29
C SER A 308 -25.32 -7.11 -2.15
N THR A 309 -26.42 -6.73 -1.50
CA THR A 309 -26.81 -5.34 -1.24
C THR A 309 -25.70 -4.55 -0.54
N LEU A 310 -25.07 -5.12 0.48
CA LEU A 310 -23.95 -4.44 1.15
C LEU A 310 -22.77 -4.17 0.20
N PHE A 311 -22.37 -5.14 -0.62
CA PHE A 311 -21.21 -4.98 -1.50
C PHE A 311 -21.51 -4.01 -2.65
N ILE A 312 -22.67 -4.13 -3.29
CA ILE A 312 -23.07 -3.22 -4.38
C ILE A 312 -23.37 -1.80 -3.88
N SER A 313 -23.59 -1.59 -2.58
CA SER A 313 -23.74 -0.25 -2.02
C SER A 313 -22.49 0.63 -2.17
N ASP A 314 -21.33 0.08 -2.54
CA ASP A 314 -20.15 0.85 -2.94
C ASP A 314 -20.29 1.47 -4.35
N LEU A 315 -21.30 1.06 -5.11
CA LEU A 315 -21.63 1.54 -6.45
C LEU A 315 -22.77 2.55 -6.46
N PHE A 316 -23.47 2.74 -5.34
CA PHE A 316 -24.61 3.65 -5.23
C PHE A 316 -24.22 5.08 -5.59
N THR A 317 -25.08 5.72 -6.36
CA THR A 317 -24.94 7.09 -6.86
C THR A 317 -25.87 8.05 -6.13
N ASP A 318 -27.02 7.56 -5.65
CA ASP A 318 -28.11 8.40 -5.19
C ASP A 318 -28.44 8.20 -3.72
N LYS A 319 -28.82 9.29 -3.05
CA LYS A 319 -29.21 9.25 -1.63
C LYS A 319 -30.40 8.31 -1.37
N SER A 320 -31.33 8.20 -2.33
CA SER A 320 -32.49 7.31 -2.23
C SER A 320 -32.12 5.83 -2.15
N GLN A 321 -31.00 5.41 -2.76
CA GLN A 321 -30.52 4.01 -2.70
C GLN A 321 -30.03 3.66 -1.29
N PHE A 322 -29.34 4.59 -0.63
CA PHE A 322 -28.94 4.44 0.77
C PHE A 322 -30.15 4.48 1.72
N ASP A 323 -31.13 5.34 1.46
CA ASP A 323 -32.37 5.42 2.24
C ASP A 323 -33.16 4.11 2.17
N TRP A 324 -33.35 3.57 0.95
CA TRP A 324 -33.94 2.25 0.74
C TRP A 324 -33.20 1.15 1.51
N MET A 325 -31.87 1.13 1.43
CA MET A 325 -31.05 0.12 2.12
C MET A 325 -31.19 0.21 3.63
N LEU A 326 -31.22 1.42 4.19
CA LEU A 326 -31.39 1.64 5.63
C LEU A 326 -32.74 1.12 6.12
N VAL A 327 -33.83 1.46 5.41
CA VAL A 327 -35.18 1.01 5.76
C VAL A 327 -35.28 -0.51 5.72
N MET A 328 -34.83 -1.13 4.62
CA MET A 328 -34.89 -2.59 4.45
C MET A 328 -34.05 -3.33 5.52
N PHE A 329 -32.85 -2.83 5.83
CA PHE A 329 -31.98 -3.48 6.80
C PHE A 329 -32.46 -3.30 8.24
N LEU A 330 -33.03 -2.15 8.59
CA LEU A 330 -33.62 -1.93 9.92
C LEU A 330 -34.89 -2.75 10.12
N GLU A 331 -35.70 -2.93 9.08
CA GLU A 331 -36.88 -3.81 9.12
C GLU A 331 -36.44 -5.27 9.34
N LEU A 332 -35.49 -5.76 8.55
CA LEU A 332 -34.93 -7.10 8.69
C LEU A 332 -34.27 -7.34 10.05
N ALA A 333 -33.52 -6.36 10.58
CA ALA A 333 -32.90 -6.47 11.90
C ALA A 333 -33.93 -6.54 13.06
N LYS A 334 -35.18 -6.12 12.81
CA LYS A 334 -36.28 -6.20 13.78
C LYS A 334 -37.07 -7.51 13.66
N THR A 335 -37.28 -7.99 12.44
CA THR A 335 -38.14 -9.16 12.17
C THR A 335 -37.37 -10.48 12.18
N HIS A 336 -36.11 -10.50 11.70
CA HIS A 336 -35.31 -11.72 11.60
C HIS A 336 -34.75 -12.17 12.95
N ALA A 337 -34.53 -13.47 13.11
CA ALA A 337 -34.04 -14.04 14.35
C ALA A 337 -32.63 -13.53 14.69
N VAL A 338 -32.49 -12.93 15.89
CA VAL A 338 -31.22 -12.39 16.42
C VAL A 338 -30.10 -13.44 16.50
N GLU A 339 -30.45 -14.72 16.64
CA GLU A 339 -29.51 -15.85 16.70
C GLU A 339 -28.76 -16.07 15.37
N ASP A 340 -29.32 -15.61 14.24
CA ASP A 340 -28.68 -15.72 12.93
C ASP A 340 -27.63 -14.61 12.73
N GLU A 341 -26.49 -14.79 13.39
CA GLU A 341 -25.40 -13.82 13.32
C GLU A 341 -24.76 -13.70 11.93
N LEU A 342 -24.95 -14.69 11.04
CA LEU A 342 -24.40 -14.67 9.69
C LEU A 342 -25.05 -13.58 8.82
N ILE A 343 -26.35 -13.33 9.00
CA ILE A 343 -27.03 -12.22 8.32
C ILE A 343 -26.74 -10.90 9.05
N HIS A 344 -26.76 -10.92 10.39
CA HIS A 344 -26.55 -9.71 11.19
C HIS A 344 -25.18 -9.07 10.96
N GLN A 345 -24.13 -9.85 10.69
CA GLN A 345 -22.81 -9.29 10.36
C GLN A 345 -22.88 -8.33 9.14
N TYR A 346 -23.73 -8.60 8.15
CA TYR A 346 -23.90 -7.74 6.97
C TYR A 346 -24.88 -6.60 7.25
N LEU A 347 -25.98 -6.86 7.96
CA LEU A 347 -26.95 -5.84 8.35
C LEU A 347 -26.28 -4.73 9.16
N LEU A 348 -25.44 -5.09 10.13
CA LEU A 348 -24.76 -4.13 11.00
C LEU A 348 -23.85 -3.18 10.23
N VAL A 349 -23.01 -3.70 9.33
CA VAL A 349 -22.15 -2.85 8.49
C VAL A 349 -23.01 -1.97 7.58
N GLY A 350 -24.05 -2.52 6.97
CA GLY A 350 -24.93 -1.79 6.06
C GLY A 350 -25.72 -0.66 6.73
N ILE A 351 -26.33 -0.93 7.88
CA ILE A 351 -27.04 0.08 8.68
C ILE A 351 -26.08 1.20 9.07
N CYS A 352 -24.92 0.84 9.62
CA CYS A 352 -23.92 1.83 10.06
C CYS A 352 -23.39 2.67 8.89
N LYS A 353 -23.15 2.05 7.73
CA LYS A 353 -22.75 2.75 6.50
C LYS A 353 -23.84 3.74 6.07
N CYS A 354 -25.10 3.32 6.02
CA CYS A 354 -26.20 4.21 5.63
C CYS A 354 -26.41 5.35 6.64
N VAL A 355 -26.32 5.08 7.94
CA VAL A 355 -26.38 6.12 8.98
C VAL A 355 -25.26 7.15 8.81
N GLY A 356 -24.04 6.70 8.50
CA GLY A 356 -22.90 7.58 8.22
C GLY A 356 -23.10 8.46 6.98
N VAL A 357 -23.72 7.94 5.92
CA VAL A 357 -23.98 8.70 4.67
C VAL A 357 -25.18 9.63 4.79
N LEU A 358 -26.29 9.15 5.37
CA LEU A 358 -27.56 9.87 5.36
C LEU A 358 -27.66 10.94 6.45
N SER A 359 -26.96 10.73 7.58
CA SER A 359 -27.13 11.47 8.84
C SER A 359 -28.61 11.62 9.22
N PRO A 360 -29.27 10.51 9.58
CA PRO A 360 -30.69 10.50 9.94
C PRO A 360 -30.95 11.13 11.32
N ASP A 361 -32.21 11.14 11.74
CA ASP A 361 -32.60 11.65 13.06
C ASP A 361 -31.97 10.84 14.22
N LEU A 362 -31.83 11.48 15.39
CA LEU A 362 -31.23 10.90 16.60
C LEU A 362 -31.88 9.58 17.04
N GLU A 363 -33.16 9.37 16.74
CA GLU A 363 -33.85 8.10 17.05
C GLU A 363 -33.21 6.91 16.33
N ILE A 364 -32.82 7.09 15.07
CA ILE A 364 -32.17 6.03 14.29
C ILE A 364 -30.74 5.78 14.81
N TYR A 365 -30.05 6.83 15.25
CA TYR A 365 -28.76 6.69 15.95
C TYR A 365 -28.90 5.89 17.26
N GLU A 366 -29.94 6.13 18.05
CA GLU A 366 -30.23 5.34 19.26
C GLU A 366 -30.53 3.87 18.95
N GLN A 367 -31.36 3.61 17.93
CA GLN A 367 -31.67 2.25 17.49
C GLN A 367 -30.39 1.52 17.03
N THR A 368 -29.56 2.20 16.24
CA THR A 368 -28.28 1.66 15.74
C THR A 368 -27.28 1.40 16.89
N LYS A 369 -27.19 2.31 17.86
CA LYS A 369 -26.37 2.12 19.07
C LYS A 369 -26.80 0.88 19.84
N LYS A 370 -28.11 0.66 20.04
CA LYS A 370 -28.62 -0.53 20.76
C LYS A 370 -28.18 -1.82 20.07
N LEU A 371 -28.30 -1.89 18.74
CA LEU A 371 -27.81 -3.03 17.95
C LEU A 371 -26.30 -3.23 18.10
N LEU A 372 -25.50 -2.17 17.96
CA LEU A 372 -24.05 -2.24 18.11
C LEU A 372 -23.63 -2.75 19.50
N VAL A 373 -24.21 -2.21 20.57
CA VAL A 373 -23.87 -2.63 21.95
C VAL A 373 -24.21 -4.10 22.20
N GLN A 374 -25.29 -4.60 21.62
CA GLN A 374 -25.67 -6.01 21.69
C GLN A 374 -24.65 -6.90 20.98
N PHE A 375 -24.32 -6.60 19.72
CA PHE A 375 -23.48 -7.46 18.89
C PHE A 375 -21.97 -7.29 19.11
N LEU A 376 -21.50 -6.18 19.68
CA LEU A 376 -20.11 -6.04 20.13
C LEU A 376 -19.75 -7.06 21.24
N LYS A 377 -20.76 -7.53 21.98
CA LYS A 377 -20.61 -8.56 23.03
C LYS A 377 -20.80 -9.99 22.51
N SER A 378 -21.08 -10.18 21.21
CA SER A 378 -21.33 -11.50 20.59
C SER A 378 -20.17 -12.48 20.85
N PRO A 379 -20.42 -13.80 20.98
CA PRO A 379 -19.35 -14.80 21.01
C PRO A 379 -18.62 -14.95 19.65
N PHE A 380 -19.24 -14.55 18.54
CA PHE A 380 -18.67 -14.70 17.20
C PHE A 380 -17.78 -13.50 16.83
N THR A 381 -16.53 -13.78 16.46
CA THR A 381 -15.54 -12.73 16.16
C THR A 381 -15.89 -11.97 14.87
N SER A 382 -16.46 -12.63 13.86
CA SER A 382 -16.87 -11.99 12.58
C SER A 382 -17.95 -10.92 12.77
N THR A 383 -18.89 -11.15 13.69
CA THR A 383 -19.92 -10.16 14.05
C THR A 383 -19.30 -8.95 14.75
N ARG A 384 -18.34 -9.17 15.68
CA ARG A 384 -17.58 -8.10 16.32
C ARG A 384 -16.79 -7.26 15.31
N ILE A 385 -16.10 -7.92 14.38
CA ILE A 385 -15.37 -7.27 13.28
C ILE A 385 -16.32 -6.38 12.47
N SER A 386 -17.50 -6.89 12.13
CA SER A 386 -18.53 -6.15 11.40
C SER A 386 -19.02 -4.93 12.17
N CYS A 387 -19.25 -5.05 13.49
CA CYS A 387 -19.55 -3.90 14.34
C CYS A 387 -18.43 -2.84 14.34
N LEU A 388 -17.16 -3.25 14.35
CA LEU A 388 -16.02 -2.32 14.33
C LEU A 388 -15.93 -1.53 13.03
N TYR A 389 -16.13 -2.19 11.87
CA TYR A 389 -16.26 -1.48 10.60
C TYR A 389 -17.48 -0.53 10.59
N GLY A 390 -18.60 -0.97 11.16
CA GLY A 390 -19.79 -0.13 11.34
C GLY A 390 -19.50 1.12 12.19
N LEU A 391 -18.81 0.96 13.32
CA LEU A 391 -18.37 2.08 14.17
C LEU A 391 -17.49 3.06 13.38
N LEU A 392 -16.53 2.58 12.60
CA LEU A 392 -15.67 3.44 11.77
C LEU A 392 -16.48 4.27 10.76
N TYR A 393 -17.49 3.67 10.10
CA TYR A 393 -18.37 4.40 9.19
C TYR A 393 -19.21 5.47 9.89
N ILE A 394 -19.81 5.14 11.05
CA ILE A 394 -20.62 6.11 11.80
C ILE A 394 -19.75 7.25 12.34
N LEU A 395 -18.59 6.93 12.92
CA LEU A 395 -17.65 7.93 13.42
C LEU A 395 -17.21 8.87 12.30
N GLU A 396 -16.88 8.33 11.12
CA GLU A 396 -16.54 9.14 9.95
C GLU A 396 -17.68 10.09 9.55
N GLY A 397 -18.91 9.58 9.43
CA GLY A 397 -20.07 10.40 9.11
C GLY A 397 -20.33 11.51 10.15
N CYS A 398 -20.27 11.17 11.44
CA CYS A 398 -20.45 12.13 12.53
C CYS A 398 -19.39 13.23 12.53
N ILE A 399 -18.12 12.89 12.27
CA ILE A 399 -17.03 13.87 12.22
C ILE A 399 -17.17 14.79 11.01
N LEU A 400 -17.49 14.24 9.82
CA LEU A 400 -17.65 15.03 8.60
C LEU A 400 -18.83 16.01 8.67
N ASN A 401 -19.92 15.61 9.33
CA ASN A 401 -21.12 16.43 9.48
C ASN A 401 -21.12 17.28 10.76
N ASN A 402 -20.04 17.27 11.55
CA ASN A 402 -19.97 18.06 12.76
C ASN A 402 -19.90 19.55 12.45
N SER A 403 -21.02 20.25 12.62
CA SER A 403 -21.12 21.70 12.44
C SER A 403 -20.83 22.50 13.72
N LYS A 404 -20.64 21.84 14.88
CA LYS A 404 -20.38 22.53 16.16
C LYS A 404 -18.91 22.91 16.24
N ILE A 405 -18.64 24.22 16.20
CA ILE A 405 -17.30 24.78 16.43
C ILE A 405 -16.94 24.56 17.91
N ALA A 406 -15.80 23.91 18.18
CA ALA A 406 -15.28 23.61 19.53
C ALA A 406 -16.14 22.66 20.39
N GLY A 407 -16.97 21.82 19.77
CA GLY A 407 -17.71 20.77 20.47
C GLY A 407 -18.03 19.58 19.56
N ILE A 408 -18.49 18.49 20.16
CA ILE A 408 -18.94 17.30 19.44
C ILE A 408 -20.45 17.33 19.22
N SER A 409 -20.89 16.85 18.06
CA SER A 409 -22.30 16.73 17.68
C SER A 409 -23.05 15.78 18.63
N GLU A 410 -24.38 15.89 18.71
CA GLU A 410 -25.19 15.03 19.59
C GLU A 410 -25.11 13.55 19.18
N GLU A 411 -25.04 13.30 17.88
CA GLU A 411 -24.83 11.98 17.29
C GLU A 411 -23.48 11.39 17.71
N LEU A 412 -22.42 12.20 17.69
CA LEU A 412 -21.09 11.78 18.13
C LEU A 412 -21.06 11.53 19.64
N GLN A 413 -21.67 12.40 20.46
CA GLN A 413 -21.80 12.19 21.91
C GLN A 413 -22.49 10.86 22.24
N LEU A 414 -23.46 10.46 21.43
CA LEU A 414 -24.22 9.23 21.62
C LEU A 414 -23.38 7.98 21.33
N ILE A 415 -22.60 7.99 20.25
CA ILE A 415 -21.86 6.82 19.74
C ILE A 415 -20.47 6.67 20.36
N LEU A 416 -19.80 7.79 20.66
CA LEU A 416 -18.40 7.82 21.13
C LEU A 416 -18.13 6.90 22.33
N PRO A 417 -18.98 6.84 23.39
CA PRO A 417 -18.74 5.95 24.52
C PRO A 417 -18.63 4.47 24.12
N CYS A 418 -19.44 4.03 23.15
CA CYS A 418 -19.41 2.63 22.69
C CYS A 418 -18.06 2.28 22.05
N ALA A 419 -17.46 3.20 21.28
CA ALA A 419 -16.16 2.99 20.66
C ALA A 419 -15.03 3.02 21.70
N VAL A 420 -15.04 4.01 22.60
CA VAL A 420 -14.01 4.17 23.64
C VAL A 420 -13.99 2.97 24.60
N GLU A 421 -15.15 2.57 25.13
CA GLU A 421 -15.26 1.43 26.04
C GLU A 421 -14.76 0.13 25.38
N TYR A 422 -15.14 -0.11 24.13
CA TYR A 422 -14.72 -1.32 23.43
C TYR A 422 -13.21 -1.36 23.20
N VAL A 423 -12.62 -0.23 22.77
CA VAL A 423 -11.18 -0.12 22.59
C VAL A 423 -10.47 -0.40 23.92
N LEU A 424 -10.85 0.25 25.01
CA LEU A 424 -10.21 0.05 26.32
C LEU A 424 -10.31 -1.38 26.83
N GLN A 425 -11.45 -2.04 26.62
CA GLN A 425 -11.64 -3.45 27.00
C GLN A 425 -10.77 -4.40 26.19
N HIS A 426 -10.59 -4.12 24.89
CA HIS A 426 -10.03 -5.09 23.96
C HIS A 426 -8.61 -4.81 23.48
N PHE A 427 -8.05 -3.67 23.84
CA PHE A 427 -6.71 -3.30 23.46
C PHE A 427 -5.62 -4.22 24.07
N ASN A 428 -5.79 -4.63 25.34
CA ASN A 428 -4.90 -5.59 26.02
C ASN A 428 -5.64 -6.92 26.27
N THR A 429 -6.37 -7.40 25.26
CA THR A 429 -7.24 -8.57 25.42
C THR A 429 -6.47 -9.80 25.90
N GLN A 430 -6.87 -10.36 27.04
CA GLN A 430 -6.39 -11.65 27.54
C GLN A 430 -7.09 -12.85 26.86
N ASN A 431 -8.19 -12.61 26.15
CA ASN A 431 -8.90 -13.64 25.39
C ASN A 431 -8.02 -14.12 24.21
N PRO A 432 -7.60 -15.40 24.19
CA PRO A 432 -6.67 -15.92 23.20
C PRO A 432 -7.24 -15.94 21.79
N VAL A 433 -8.57 -16.09 21.64
CA VAL A 433 -9.25 -16.15 20.33
C VAL A 433 -9.21 -14.79 19.64
N LEU A 434 -9.56 -13.74 20.38
CA LEU A 434 -9.53 -12.36 19.85
C LEU A 434 -8.09 -11.90 19.62
N ARG A 435 -7.17 -12.23 20.55
CA ARG A 435 -5.74 -11.93 20.38
C ARG A 435 -5.13 -12.65 19.18
N GLY A 436 -5.59 -13.86 18.87
CA GLY A 436 -5.18 -14.60 17.67
C GLY A 436 -5.78 -14.07 16.37
N CYS A 437 -6.84 -13.26 16.43
CA CYS A 437 -7.49 -12.68 15.26
C CYS A 437 -6.80 -11.37 14.86
N GLN A 438 -5.99 -11.43 13.81
CA GLN A 438 -5.24 -10.29 13.29
C GLN A 438 -6.15 -9.15 12.81
N GLU A 439 -7.22 -9.47 12.06
CA GLU A 439 -8.15 -8.45 11.54
C GLU A 439 -8.87 -7.70 12.66
N HIS A 440 -9.36 -8.41 13.68
CA HIS A 440 -9.98 -7.80 14.85
C HIS A 440 -9.01 -6.86 15.57
N THR A 441 -7.78 -7.33 15.83
CA THR A 441 -6.75 -6.54 16.51
C THR A 441 -6.43 -5.27 15.71
N LEU A 442 -6.20 -5.38 14.40
CA LEU A 442 -5.96 -4.24 13.51
C LEU A 442 -7.11 -3.22 13.54
N LEU A 443 -8.36 -3.68 13.57
CA LEU A 443 -9.53 -2.80 13.63
C LEU A 443 -9.63 -2.06 14.95
N VAL A 444 -9.37 -2.71 16.09
CA VAL A 444 -9.35 -2.03 17.40
C VAL A 444 -8.31 -0.90 17.38
N TRP A 445 -7.14 -1.17 16.82
CA TRP A 445 -6.10 -0.16 16.63
C TRP A 445 -6.52 0.96 15.67
N SER A 446 -7.13 0.61 14.54
CA SER A 446 -7.63 1.61 13.59
C SER A 446 -8.69 2.51 14.20
N VAL A 447 -9.62 1.97 14.99
CA VAL A 447 -10.63 2.77 15.71
C VAL A 447 -9.93 3.70 16.70
N ALA A 448 -8.98 3.18 17.48
CA ALA A 448 -8.31 3.97 18.49
C ALA A 448 -7.49 5.12 17.90
N PHE A 449 -6.70 4.88 16.85
CA PHE A 449 -5.94 5.93 16.18
C PHE A 449 -6.85 6.93 15.47
N TYR A 450 -7.95 6.47 14.86
CA TYR A 450 -8.94 7.35 14.25
C TYR A 450 -9.58 8.29 15.28
N LEU A 451 -9.88 7.79 16.48
CA LEU A 451 -10.38 8.57 17.60
C LEU A 451 -9.35 9.59 18.09
N ILE A 452 -8.08 9.20 18.29
CA ILE A 452 -7.00 10.11 18.72
C ILE A 452 -6.76 11.24 17.71
N GLU A 453 -6.88 10.94 16.42
CA GLU A 453 -6.66 11.92 15.36
C GLU A 453 -7.80 12.94 15.27
N ASN A 454 -9.05 12.50 15.33
CA ASN A 454 -10.21 13.32 14.95
C ASN A 454 -11.06 13.84 16.11
N VAL A 455 -10.86 13.35 17.34
CA VAL A 455 -11.63 13.76 18.51
C VAL A 455 -10.69 14.33 19.58
N ASP A 456 -11.07 15.46 20.17
CA ASP A 456 -10.25 16.12 21.18
C ASP A 456 -10.26 15.38 22.53
N ASP A 457 -9.12 15.40 23.21
CA ASP A 457 -8.89 14.77 24.52
C ASP A 457 -9.98 15.07 25.56
N ILE A 458 -10.56 16.27 25.52
CA ILE A 458 -11.56 16.75 26.48
C ILE A 458 -12.83 15.89 26.42
N HIS A 459 -13.13 15.33 25.24
CA HIS A 459 -14.30 14.50 25.00
C HIS A 459 -14.05 13.00 25.19
N MET A 460 -12.79 12.62 25.46
CA MET A 460 -12.39 11.24 25.71
C MET A 460 -12.38 10.89 27.20
N GLU A 461 -12.35 9.60 27.51
CA GLU A 461 -12.08 9.14 28.87
C GLU A 461 -10.69 9.63 29.33
N LYS A 462 -10.57 9.94 30.63
CA LYS A 462 -9.32 10.44 31.21
C LYS A 462 -8.15 9.49 30.91
N ASN A 463 -7.03 10.04 30.45
CA ASN A 463 -5.81 9.31 30.08
C ASN A 463 -5.96 8.32 28.92
N PHE A 464 -7.07 8.33 28.16
CA PHE A 464 -7.26 7.44 27.01
C PHE A 464 -6.06 7.47 26.06
N VAL A 465 -5.68 8.66 25.57
CA VAL A 465 -4.55 8.83 24.63
C VAL A 465 -3.22 8.35 25.21
N ILE A 466 -2.96 8.66 26.48
CA ILE A 466 -1.74 8.25 27.18
C ILE A 466 -1.66 6.73 27.27
N ASN A 467 -2.73 6.08 27.74
CA ASN A 467 -2.79 4.63 27.89
C ASN A 467 -2.62 3.92 26.54
N MET A 468 -3.27 4.44 25.50
CA MET A 468 -3.19 3.92 24.14
C MET A 468 -1.77 3.98 23.58
N LEU A 469 -1.11 5.15 23.65
CA LEU A 469 0.25 5.32 23.13
C LEU A 469 1.29 4.54 23.95
N GLN A 470 1.18 4.52 25.27
CA GLN A 470 2.06 3.70 26.11
C GLN A 470 1.95 2.22 25.77
N SER A 471 0.74 1.75 25.50
CA SER A 471 0.53 0.36 25.15
C SER A 471 0.99 0.04 23.72
N ALA A 472 0.92 1.00 22.79
CA ALA A 472 1.58 0.92 21.47
C ALA A 472 3.09 0.71 21.61
N PHE A 473 3.72 1.55 22.43
CA PHE A 473 5.14 1.44 22.70
C PHE A 473 5.49 0.09 23.33
N THR A 474 4.66 -0.40 24.26
CA THR A 474 4.89 -1.67 24.94
C THR A 474 4.77 -2.85 23.97
N MET A 475 3.75 -2.84 23.11
CA MET A 475 3.53 -3.94 22.16
C MET A 475 4.64 -4.03 21.11
N LEU A 476 5.08 -2.88 20.59
CA LEU A 476 6.18 -2.81 19.63
C LEU A 476 7.53 -3.22 20.26
N LYS A 477 7.79 -2.83 21.51
CA LYS A 477 9.03 -3.21 22.21
C LYS A 477 9.11 -4.69 22.53
N ASN A 478 7.99 -5.28 22.95
CA ASN A 478 7.96 -6.69 23.35
C ASN A 478 7.84 -7.67 22.18
N LYS A 479 7.85 -7.18 20.92
CA LYS A 479 7.66 -8.00 19.69
C LYS A 479 6.47 -8.95 19.79
N MET A 480 5.37 -8.46 20.39
CA MET A 480 4.16 -9.25 20.60
C MET A 480 3.19 -9.18 19.41
N ALA A 481 3.51 -8.38 18.39
CA ALA A 481 2.68 -8.10 17.24
C ALA A 481 3.11 -8.91 16.01
N SER A 482 2.17 -9.15 15.09
CA SER A 482 2.52 -9.66 13.75
C SER A 482 3.16 -8.55 12.90
N ASP A 483 3.93 -8.91 11.87
CA ASP A 483 4.58 -7.96 10.97
C ASP A 483 3.62 -6.87 10.47
N ASP A 484 2.42 -7.22 9.98
CA ASP A 484 1.47 -6.23 9.47
C ASP A 484 0.94 -5.31 10.58
N LEU A 485 0.77 -5.83 11.81
CA LEU A 485 0.33 -5.02 12.94
C LEU A 485 1.43 -4.05 13.38
N GLU A 486 2.70 -4.46 13.34
CA GLU A 486 3.83 -3.57 13.61
C GLU A 486 3.91 -2.44 12.59
N VAL A 487 3.79 -2.77 11.29
CA VAL A 487 3.75 -1.78 10.21
C VAL A 487 2.65 -0.76 10.50
N GLU A 488 1.41 -1.19 10.72
CA GLU A 488 0.27 -0.29 10.83
C GLU A 488 0.32 0.59 12.08
N ILE A 489 0.84 0.10 13.21
CA ILE A 489 1.02 0.93 14.41
C ILE A 489 2.12 1.97 14.18
N ILE A 490 3.25 1.58 13.57
CA ILE A 490 4.32 2.54 13.27
C ILE A 490 3.80 3.61 12.30
N LYS A 491 3.05 3.23 11.25
CA LYS A 491 2.44 4.21 10.33
C LYS A 491 1.40 5.09 10.99
N SER A 492 0.66 4.57 11.96
CA SER A 492 -0.28 5.37 12.74
C SER A 492 0.45 6.40 13.62
N LEU A 493 1.57 6.02 14.24
CA LEU A 493 2.41 6.94 15.01
C LEU A 493 3.04 8.03 14.13
N GLU A 494 3.57 7.65 12.96
CA GLU A 494 4.08 8.61 11.97
C GLU A 494 2.97 9.58 11.52
N ARG A 495 1.75 9.09 11.30
CA ARG A 495 0.62 9.93 10.92
C ARG A 495 0.24 10.91 12.03
N LEU A 496 0.17 10.45 13.28
CA LEU A 496 -0.14 11.33 14.41
C LEU A 496 0.90 12.43 14.58
N LEU A 497 2.19 12.13 14.37
CA LEU A 497 3.26 13.13 14.35
C LEU A 497 3.04 14.20 13.27
N LEU A 498 2.51 13.82 12.11
CA LEU A 498 2.29 14.75 10.99
C LEU A 498 0.98 15.55 11.12
N VAL A 499 -0.08 14.95 11.66
CA VAL A 499 -1.41 15.59 11.77
C VAL A 499 -1.54 16.43 13.05
N ARG A 500 -0.96 16.00 14.17
CA ARG A 500 -0.98 16.71 15.47
C ARG A 500 0.43 16.92 16.02
N PRO A 501 1.36 17.58 15.28
CA PRO A 501 2.78 17.64 15.62
C PRO A 501 3.04 18.21 17.02
N MET A 502 2.47 19.37 17.34
CA MET A 502 2.72 20.07 18.61
C MET A 502 2.30 19.23 19.82
N TYR A 503 1.11 18.64 19.76
CA TYR A 503 0.55 17.82 20.85
C TYR A 503 1.34 16.53 21.08
N ILE A 504 1.71 15.82 20.00
CA ILE A 504 2.40 14.53 20.09
C ILE A 504 3.87 14.72 20.47
N LEU A 505 4.54 15.73 19.91
CA LEU A 505 5.95 15.99 20.17
C LEU A 505 6.18 16.38 21.64
N GLU A 506 5.36 17.28 22.19
CA GLU A 506 5.48 17.75 23.58
C GLU A 506 5.28 16.62 24.60
N ARG A 507 4.27 15.75 24.39
CA ARG A 507 3.90 14.70 25.35
C ARG A 507 4.65 13.38 25.16
N PHE A 508 4.92 12.98 23.92
CA PHE A 508 5.40 11.64 23.58
C PHE A 508 6.66 11.62 22.71
N GLY A 509 7.18 12.78 22.28
CA GLY A 509 8.32 12.88 21.37
C GLY A 509 9.54 12.05 21.79
N LYS A 510 9.97 12.19 23.05
CA LYS A 510 11.12 11.41 23.60
C LYS A 510 10.87 9.90 23.59
N SER A 511 9.64 9.47 23.85
CA SER A 511 9.28 8.04 23.84
C SER A 511 9.27 7.48 22.42
N ILE A 512 8.80 8.26 21.45
CA ILE A 512 8.81 7.91 20.02
C ILE A 512 10.25 7.85 19.51
N GLN A 513 11.07 8.85 19.80
CA GLN A 513 12.48 8.87 19.43
C GLN A 513 13.21 7.64 20.00
N LYS A 514 13.00 7.33 21.28
CA LYS A 514 13.59 6.14 21.92
C LYS A 514 13.13 4.85 21.24
N LEU A 515 11.84 4.72 20.95
CA LEU A 515 11.30 3.56 20.24
C LEU A 515 11.92 3.41 18.85
N ALA A 516 12.04 4.50 18.08
CA ALA A 516 12.61 4.47 16.75
C ALA A 516 14.08 4.01 16.77
N LEU A 517 14.87 4.51 17.74
CA LEU A 517 16.26 4.09 17.94
C LEU A 517 16.40 2.63 18.44
N GLU A 518 15.43 2.12 19.20
CA GLU A 518 15.37 0.72 19.61
C GLU A 518 15.04 -0.17 18.40
N LYS A 519 14.01 0.16 17.62
CA LYS A 519 13.59 -0.59 16.42
C LYS A 519 14.65 -0.60 15.32
N LEU A 520 15.36 0.51 15.12
CA LEU A 520 16.48 0.59 14.18
C LEU A 520 17.58 -0.45 14.48
N LYS A 521 17.71 -0.91 15.73
CA LYS A 521 18.71 -1.92 16.13
C LYS A 521 18.22 -3.36 15.95
N ASP A 522 16.98 -3.59 15.54
CA ASP A 522 16.44 -4.93 15.36
C ASP A 522 17.15 -5.72 14.25
N GLU A 523 17.22 -7.04 14.40
CA GLU A 523 17.86 -7.92 13.41
C GLU A 523 17.00 -8.11 12.16
N ASN A 524 15.68 -7.97 12.28
CA ASN A 524 14.74 -8.09 11.16
C ASN A 524 14.82 -6.83 10.28
N PRO A 525 15.09 -6.97 8.96
CA PRO A 525 15.19 -5.83 8.05
C PRO A 525 13.89 -5.03 7.91
N LEU A 526 12.73 -5.65 8.14
CA LEU A 526 11.46 -4.93 8.12
C LEU A 526 11.37 -3.97 9.33
N ASP A 527 11.63 -4.48 10.54
CA ASP A 527 11.53 -3.72 11.78
C ASP A 527 12.57 -2.58 11.85
N SER A 528 13.78 -2.83 11.36
CA SER A 528 14.85 -1.83 11.31
C SER A 528 14.50 -0.68 10.38
N ILE A 529 13.99 -0.96 9.18
CA ILE A 529 13.58 0.07 8.21
C ILE A 529 12.34 0.82 8.71
N LEU A 530 11.40 0.15 9.37
CA LEU A 530 10.28 0.84 10.04
C LEU A 530 10.77 1.78 11.14
N GLY A 531 11.78 1.37 11.92
CA GLY A 531 12.45 2.23 12.91
C GLY A 531 13.10 3.46 12.26
N VAL A 532 13.73 3.28 11.10
CA VAL A 532 14.32 4.38 10.31
C VAL A 532 13.25 5.34 9.79
N GLN A 533 12.15 4.84 9.23
CA GLN A 533 11.04 5.68 8.78
C GLN A 533 10.47 6.51 9.93
N LEU A 534 10.21 5.89 11.08
CA LEU A 534 9.72 6.59 12.27
C LEU A 534 10.71 7.64 12.78
N LEU A 535 12.01 7.32 12.80
CA LEU A 535 13.06 8.26 13.22
C LEU A 535 13.12 9.47 12.28
N ILE A 536 13.06 9.24 10.96
CA ILE A 536 13.10 10.30 9.96
C ILE A 536 11.85 11.18 10.09
N THR A 537 10.66 10.59 10.16
CA THR A 537 9.42 11.34 10.37
C THR A 537 9.48 12.19 11.64
N TYR A 538 9.99 11.62 12.75
CA TYR A 538 10.24 12.39 13.98
C TYR A 538 11.19 13.58 13.71
N MET A 539 12.33 13.37 13.06
CA MET A 539 13.31 14.43 12.79
C MET A 539 12.76 15.56 11.93
N TYR A 540 12.03 15.25 10.85
CA TYR A 540 11.44 16.28 9.98
C TYR A 540 10.34 17.09 10.68
N VAL A 541 9.61 16.48 11.63
CA VAL A 541 8.62 17.18 12.45
C VAL A 541 9.28 17.99 13.56
N ASP A 542 10.30 17.46 14.24
CA ASP A 542 11.05 18.14 15.32
C ASP A 542 11.77 19.39 14.80
N CYS A 543 12.28 19.36 13.56
CA CYS A 543 13.06 20.43 12.96
C CYS A 543 12.27 21.24 11.90
N TRP A 544 10.94 21.19 11.91
CA TRP A 544 10.12 21.79 10.85
C TRP A 544 10.39 23.29 10.64
N GLU A 545 10.57 24.07 11.71
CA GLU A 545 10.83 25.52 11.64
C GLU A 545 12.13 25.86 10.89
N HIS A 546 13.17 25.04 11.08
CA HIS A 546 14.45 25.21 10.40
C HIS A 546 14.36 24.85 8.91
N LEU A 547 13.62 23.78 8.59
CA LEU A 547 13.47 23.30 7.22
C LEU A 547 12.59 24.22 6.36
N GLU A 548 11.71 25.02 6.96
CA GLU A 548 10.85 25.98 6.25
C GLU A 548 11.53 27.31 5.92
N ARG A 549 12.66 27.64 6.56
CA ARG A 549 13.39 28.91 6.36
C ARG A 549 14.78 28.68 5.75
N PRO A 550 14.88 28.26 4.47
CA PRO A 550 16.17 28.02 3.83
C PRO A 550 17.00 29.30 3.60
N GLU A 551 16.41 30.49 3.62
CA GLU A 551 17.12 31.76 3.36
C GLU A 551 17.68 32.45 4.62
N ALA A 552 17.46 31.88 5.81
CA ALA A 552 18.00 32.40 7.07
C ALA A 552 19.42 31.87 7.38
N ASP A 553 20.22 31.57 6.35
CA ASP A 553 21.59 31.04 6.36
C ASP A 553 22.64 31.89 7.13
N ASN A 554 22.23 32.95 7.82
CA ASN A 554 23.11 33.79 8.65
C ASN A 554 22.86 33.68 10.16
N GLU A 555 21.79 33.01 10.61
CA GLU A 555 21.70 32.56 12.00
C GLU A 555 22.22 31.13 12.07
N GLN A 556 23.48 30.98 12.50
CA GLN A 556 24.10 29.69 12.79
C GLN A 556 23.09 28.83 13.57
N THR A 557 22.63 27.73 12.96
CA THR A 557 21.91 26.67 13.68
C THR A 557 22.67 26.41 14.98
N SER A 558 21.96 26.47 16.12
CA SER A 558 22.61 26.38 17.41
C SER A 558 23.50 25.12 17.45
N PRO A 559 24.77 25.21 17.89
CA PRO A 559 25.69 24.08 17.90
C PRO A 559 25.10 22.85 18.61
N ASP A 560 24.27 23.08 19.64
CA ASP A 560 23.58 22.03 20.38
C ASP A 560 22.55 21.27 19.52
N HIS A 561 21.79 21.96 18.67
CA HIS A 561 20.83 21.34 17.76
C HIS A 561 21.53 20.51 16.67
N LEU A 562 22.66 21.02 16.14
CA LEU A 562 23.49 20.28 15.20
C LEU A 562 24.02 18.98 15.82
N VAL A 563 24.56 19.05 17.05
CA VAL A 563 25.07 17.87 17.76
C VAL A 563 23.97 16.83 17.98
N GLN A 564 22.78 17.24 18.41
CA GLN A 564 21.65 16.33 18.61
C GLN A 564 21.19 15.66 17.30
N THR A 565 21.16 16.40 16.20
CA THR A 565 20.80 15.87 14.87
C THR A 565 21.87 14.89 14.36
N ILE A 566 23.15 15.20 14.57
CA ILE A 566 24.27 14.29 14.25
C ILE A 566 24.21 13.01 15.09
N GLU A 567 23.85 13.09 16.37
CA GLU A 567 23.69 11.92 17.23
C GLU A 567 22.59 10.99 16.71
N LYS A 568 21.43 11.55 16.34
CA LYS A 568 20.31 10.79 15.73
C LYS A 568 20.74 10.10 14.44
N LEU A 569 21.48 10.77 13.55
CA LEU A 569 21.96 10.20 12.29
C LEU A 569 23.10 9.21 12.45
N SER A 570 23.91 9.37 13.49
CA SER A 570 24.97 8.42 13.81
C SER A 570 24.40 7.01 14.06
N ALA A 571 23.15 6.91 14.53
CA ALA A 571 22.46 5.62 14.62
C ALA A 571 22.27 4.96 13.24
N ILE A 572 21.95 5.73 12.19
CA ILE A 572 21.79 5.22 10.82
C ILE A 572 23.14 4.76 10.25
N PHE A 573 24.22 5.54 10.43
CA PHE A 573 25.57 5.13 10.03
C PHE A 573 26.02 3.84 10.74
N GLU A 574 25.73 3.72 12.05
CA GLU A 574 26.06 2.52 12.79
C GLU A 574 25.22 1.32 12.31
N ARG A 575 23.96 1.55 11.93
CA ARG A 575 23.12 0.51 11.31
C ARG A 575 23.70 0.05 9.98
N ILE A 576 24.15 0.96 9.12
CA ILE A 576 24.81 0.62 7.84
C ILE A 576 25.93 -0.41 8.05
N LYS A 577 26.79 -0.22 9.04
CA LYS A 577 27.92 -1.14 9.30
C LYS A 577 27.49 -2.56 9.69
N ARG A 578 26.33 -2.70 10.33
CA ARG A 578 25.88 -3.98 10.93
C ARG A 578 24.80 -4.69 10.11
N SER A 579 24.29 -4.07 9.05
CA SER A 579 23.12 -4.57 8.30
C SER A 579 23.49 -5.43 7.10
N TYR A 580 22.48 -6.16 6.61
CA TYR A 580 22.57 -6.94 5.38
C TYR A 580 22.41 -6.04 4.14
N ALA A 581 22.81 -6.55 2.97
CA ALA A 581 22.91 -5.78 1.73
C ALA A 581 21.64 -4.98 1.35
N ILE A 582 20.45 -5.59 1.51
CA ILE A 582 19.17 -4.94 1.16
C ILE A 582 18.95 -3.67 1.99
N GLU A 583 19.12 -3.77 3.30
CA GLU A 583 18.95 -2.62 4.19
C GLU A 583 19.96 -1.53 3.88
N VAL A 584 21.23 -1.90 3.67
CA VAL A 584 22.29 -0.94 3.40
C VAL A 584 22.05 -0.21 2.09
N GLU A 585 21.57 -0.89 1.06
CA GLU A 585 21.23 -0.27 -0.22
C GLU A 585 20.07 0.74 -0.06
N VAL A 586 19.03 0.39 0.72
CA VAL A 586 17.95 1.34 1.06
C VAL A 586 18.51 2.54 1.83
N LEU A 587 19.26 2.32 2.91
CA LEU A 587 19.78 3.39 3.76
C LEU A 587 20.75 4.31 3.01
N CYS A 588 21.71 3.77 2.26
CA CYS A 588 22.66 4.56 1.49
C CYS A 588 22.02 5.32 0.33
N SER A 589 20.89 4.86 -0.20
CA SER A 589 20.15 5.61 -1.24
C SER A 589 19.44 6.84 -0.69
N VAL A 590 19.01 6.80 0.57
CA VAL A 590 18.17 7.84 1.19
C VAL A 590 19.00 8.82 2.00
N LEU A 591 20.08 8.35 2.62
CA LEU A 591 20.93 9.13 3.50
C LEU A 591 21.38 10.47 2.87
N PRO A 592 21.80 10.55 1.60
CA PRO A 592 22.23 11.81 0.99
C PRO A 592 21.13 12.89 0.95
N LEU A 593 19.88 12.51 0.71
CA LEU A 593 18.74 13.44 0.75
C LEU A 593 18.55 14.02 2.15
N ILE A 594 18.64 13.15 3.16
CA ILE A 594 18.55 13.56 4.57
C ILE A 594 19.73 14.49 4.92
N LEU A 595 20.96 14.14 4.54
CA LEU A 595 22.13 14.97 4.84
C LEU A 595 22.03 16.36 4.20
N LYS A 596 21.55 16.43 2.95
CA LYS A 596 21.31 17.69 2.23
C LYS A 596 20.25 18.56 2.90
N ASP A 597 19.24 17.95 3.52
CA ASP A 597 18.16 18.70 4.17
C ASP A 597 18.55 19.26 5.54
N PHE A 598 19.39 18.56 6.31
CA PHE A 598 19.69 18.93 7.70
C PHE A 598 21.03 19.65 7.90
N PHE A 599 21.97 19.60 6.95
CA PHE A 599 23.32 20.14 7.15
C PHE A 599 23.84 20.91 5.95
N SER A 600 24.68 21.90 6.24
CA SER A 600 25.66 22.35 5.26
C SER A 600 26.70 21.24 5.03
N PRO A 601 27.23 21.10 3.81
CA PRO A 601 28.34 20.20 3.52
C PRO A 601 29.53 20.37 4.48
N SER A 602 29.86 21.60 4.89
CA SER A 602 30.93 21.86 5.88
C SER A 602 30.72 21.21 7.24
N ASP A 603 29.47 21.12 7.71
CA ASP A 603 29.17 20.59 9.05
C ASP A 603 29.25 19.06 9.09
N ILE A 604 28.92 18.39 7.99
CA ILE A 604 28.69 16.94 7.97
C ILE A 604 29.81 16.15 7.28
N LEU A 605 30.59 16.77 6.39
CA LEU A 605 31.58 16.06 5.56
C LEU A 605 32.59 15.26 6.40
N THR A 606 33.06 15.85 7.51
CA THR A 606 33.99 15.18 8.43
C THR A 606 33.44 13.86 8.95
N LYS A 607 32.14 13.85 9.31
CA LYS A 607 31.47 12.66 9.82
C LYS A 607 31.30 11.62 8.70
N VAL A 608 30.79 12.02 7.53
CA VAL A 608 30.56 11.09 6.41
C VAL A 608 31.85 10.39 5.98
N ILE A 609 32.95 11.15 5.89
CA ILE A 609 34.24 10.59 5.50
C ILE A 609 34.84 9.74 6.62
N GLY A 610 34.68 10.15 7.88
CA GLY A 610 35.05 9.31 9.02
C GLY A 610 34.33 7.96 9.02
N GLU A 611 33.06 7.93 8.64
CA GLU A 611 32.27 6.69 8.51
C GLU A 611 32.61 5.88 7.26
N PHE A 612 33.01 6.54 6.16
CA PHE A 612 33.51 5.89 4.95
C PHE A 612 34.88 5.24 5.16
N LEU A 613 35.78 5.92 5.88
CA LEU A 613 37.14 5.46 6.17
C LEU A 613 37.25 4.64 7.46
N SER A 614 36.13 4.33 8.10
CA SER A 614 36.15 3.50 9.29
C SER A 614 36.66 2.09 8.93
N PRO A 615 37.60 1.50 9.69
CA PRO A 615 38.05 0.13 9.46
C PRO A 615 36.92 -0.90 9.68
N GLN A 616 35.86 -0.49 10.38
CA GLN A 616 34.67 -1.28 10.65
C GLN A 616 33.59 -1.13 9.55
N GLN A 617 33.87 -0.47 8.43
CA GLN A 617 32.92 -0.25 7.35
C GLN A 617 32.99 -1.37 6.30
N PRO A 618 32.07 -2.36 6.30
CA PRO A 618 32.06 -3.41 5.28
C PRO A 618 31.52 -2.96 3.92
N HIS A 619 30.74 -1.87 3.86
CA HIS A 619 29.98 -1.48 2.66
C HIS A 619 30.56 -0.26 1.95
N LEU A 620 31.87 -0.27 1.71
CA LEU A 620 32.62 0.83 1.08
C LEU A 620 32.02 1.27 -0.26
N LYS A 621 31.53 0.32 -1.07
CA LYS A 621 30.90 0.60 -2.37
C LYS A 621 29.75 1.59 -2.24
N LEU A 622 28.78 1.29 -1.38
CA LEU A 622 27.56 2.10 -1.24
C LEU A 622 27.85 3.41 -0.51
N MET A 623 28.73 3.38 0.50
CA MET A 623 29.17 4.57 1.22
C MET A 623 29.94 5.57 0.33
N SER A 624 30.71 5.10 -0.66
CA SER A 624 31.35 6.00 -1.62
C SER A 624 30.32 6.81 -2.43
N GLY A 625 29.13 6.24 -2.71
CA GLY A 625 28.04 6.96 -3.36
C GLY A 625 27.47 8.07 -2.48
N VAL A 626 27.38 7.84 -1.17
CA VAL A 626 26.98 8.87 -0.20
C VAL A 626 27.98 10.03 -0.19
N VAL A 627 29.28 9.73 -0.14
CA VAL A 627 30.34 10.75 -0.22
C VAL A 627 30.22 11.56 -1.51
N PHE A 628 30.03 10.88 -2.64
CA PHE A 628 29.89 11.53 -3.95
C PHE A 628 28.75 12.55 -4.00
N GLN A 629 27.57 12.19 -3.47
CA GLN A 629 26.39 13.06 -3.45
C GLN A 629 26.50 14.21 -2.43
N VAL A 630 27.23 14.03 -1.34
CA VAL A 630 27.54 15.14 -0.40
C VAL A 630 28.45 16.17 -1.08
N PHE A 631 29.47 15.73 -1.81
CA PHE A 631 30.30 16.65 -2.60
C PHE A 631 29.55 17.29 -3.77
N GLU A 632 28.62 16.58 -4.39
CA GLU A 632 27.71 17.15 -5.40
C GLU A 632 26.93 18.33 -4.82
N THR A 633 26.36 18.16 -3.63
CA THR A 633 25.67 19.23 -2.89
C THR A 633 26.63 20.38 -2.55
N ALA A 634 27.88 20.10 -2.18
CA ALA A 634 28.88 21.13 -1.92
C ALA A 634 29.26 21.95 -3.16
N ILE A 635 29.27 21.33 -4.34
CA ILE A 635 29.51 22.00 -5.62
C ILE A 635 28.31 22.88 -5.97
N GLU A 636 27.09 22.36 -5.84
CA GLU A 636 25.85 23.13 -6.05
C GLU A 636 25.78 24.38 -5.17
N GLN A 637 26.29 24.30 -3.94
CA GLN A 637 26.33 25.42 -2.97
C GLN A 637 27.61 26.27 -3.06
N CYS A 638 28.48 26.05 -4.04
CA CYS A 638 29.77 26.75 -4.20
C CYS A 638 30.71 26.69 -2.97
N GLN A 639 30.58 25.66 -2.12
CA GLN A 639 31.39 25.47 -0.91
C GLN A 639 32.64 24.63 -1.14
N LEU A 640 32.90 24.20 -2.37
CA LEU A 640 34.04 23.31 -2.68
C LEU A 640 35.39 23.91 -2.22
N SER A 641 35.60 25.21 -2.43
CA SER A 641 36.83 25.91 -2.01
C SER A 641 37.05 25.91 -0.50
N LEU A 642 35.96 25.99 0.29
CA LEU A 642 35.99 25.93 1.74
C LEU A 642 36.36 24.52 2.24
N LEU A 643 35.98 23.49 1.48
CA LEU A 643 36.24 22.10 1.80
C LEU A 643 37.62 21.63 1.30
N GLN A 644 38.25 22.32 0.34
CA GLN A 644 39.56 21.95 -0.22
C GLN A 644 40.65 21.85 0.84
N ASP A 645 40.68 22.75 1.83
CA ASP A 645 41.63 22.66 2.96
C ASP A 645 41.43 21.36 3.72
N TRP A 646 40.19 21.06 4.09
CA TRP A 646 39.84 19.85 4.82
C TRP A 646 40.17 18.60 4.00
N VAL A 647 39.87 18.62 2.70
CA VAL A 647 40.17 17.53 1.76
C VAL A 647 41.66 17.23 1.76
N VAL A 648 42.53 18.23 1.68
CA VAL A 648 43.99 18.06 1.74
C VAL A 648 44.44 17.51 3.09
N PHE A 649 43.89 18.00 4.21
CA PHE A 649 44.24 17.49 5.54
C PHE A 649 43.76 16.06 5.78
N SER A 650 42.65 15.65 5.14
CA SER A 650 42.12 14.29 5.26
C SER A 650 42.97 13.24 4.55
N LEU A 651 43.80 13.61 3.57
CA LEU A 651 44.65 12.69 2.79
C LEU A 651 45.58 11.85 3.67
N ALA A 652 46.08 12.43 4.77
CA ALA A 652 46.88 11.70 5.74
C ALA A 652 46.12 10.49 6.31
N ASN A 653 44.81 10.63 6.58
CA ASN A 653 43.96 9.56 7.09
C ASN A 653 43.71 8.47 6.03
N PHE A 654 43.58 8.83 4.75
CA PHE A 654 43.41 7.87 3.65
C PHE A 654 44.67 7.03 3.41
N THR A 655 45.85 7.61 3.56
CA THR A 655 47.12 6.89 3.31
C THR A 655 47.51 5.90 4.42
N GLN A 656 46.86 5.97 5.59
CA GLN A 656 47.22 5.20 6.79
C GLN A 656 46.19 4.12 7.18
N SER A 657 44.99 4.11 6.58
CA SER A 657 43.81 3.40 7.14
C SER A 657 43.54 2.00 6.59
N PHE A 658 43.85 1.69 5.31
CA PHE A 658 43.53 0.38 4.72
C PHE A 658 44.72 -0.32 4.02
N SER A 659 44.45 -1.51 3.47
CA SER A 659 45.37 -2.20 2.56
C SER A 659 45.63 -1.37 1.29
N ASN A 660 46.82 -1.56 0.70
CA ASN A 660 47.35 -0.79 -0.42
C ASN A 660 46.34 -0.55 -1.58
N THR A 661 45.62 -1.59 -1.97
CA THR A 661 44.62 -1.52 -3.05
C THR A 661 43.34 -0.76 -2.66
N ALA A 662 42.85 -0.96 -1.43
CA ALA A 662 41.63 -0.30 -0.95
C ALA A 662 41.85 1.21 -0.77
N ASN A 663 43.03 1.62 -0.30
CA ASN A 663 43.42 3.04 -0.19
C ASN A 663 43.35 3.75 -1.54
N THR A 664 43.91 3.14 -2.58
CA THR A 664 43.93 3.71 -3.94
C THR A 664 42.51 3.88 -4.47
N TRP A 665 41.65 2.87 -4.31
CA TRP A 665 40.25 2.95 -4.75
C TRP A 665 39.47 4.03 -3.98
N CYS A 666 39.58 4.08 -2.64
CA CYS A 666 38.92 5.10 -1.81
C CYS A 666 39.36 6.52 -2.19
N LEU A 667 40.67 6.73 -2.39
CA LEU A 667 41.21 8.01 -2.84
C LEU A 667 40.73 8.38 -4.24
N THR A 668 40.64 7.41 -5.15
CA THR A 668 40.12 7.66 -6.51
C THR A 668 38.66 8.10 -6.47
N CYS A 669 37.81 7.38 -5.72
CA CYS A 669 36.41 7.76 -5.50
C CYS A 669 36.31 9.16 -4.88
N PHE A 670 37.19 9.47 -3.93
CA PHE A 670 37.22 10.76 -3.25
C PHE A 670 37.65 11.91 -4.17
N PHE A 671 38.71 11.76 -4.95
CA PHE A 671 39.16 12.78 -5.91
C PHE A 671 38.12 13.03 -7.01
N ILE A 672 37.49 11.98 -7.52
CA ILE A 672 36.39 12.14 -8.48
C ILE A 672 35.21 12.87 -7.83
N SER A 673 34.90 12.55 -6.57
CA SER A 673 33.84 13.25 -5.82
C SER A 673 34.16 14.72 -5.58
N ALA A 674 35.42 15.08 -5.36
CA ALA A 674 35.85 16.46 -5.12
C ALA A 674 36.18 17.26 -6.41
N SER A 675 36.04 16.66 -7.58
CA SER A 675 36.31 17.32 -8.87
C SER A 675 35.14 18.19 -9.32
N SER A 676 35.45 19.34 -9.93
CA SER A 676 34.51 20.22 -10.64
C SER A 676 34.27 19.80 -12.10
N SER A 677 35.04 18.83 -12.62
CA SER A 677 34.92 18.36 -14.01
C SER A 677 33.75 17.38 -14.16
N GLU A 678 32.72 17.78 -14.90
CA GLU A 678 31.55 16.95 -15.20
C GLU A 678 31.93 15.60 -15.83
N TRP A 679 32.91 15.60 -16.74
CA TRP A 679 33.39 14.40 -17.42
C TRP A 679 34.04 13.41 -16.48
N LEU A 680 34.89 13.89 -15.56
CA LEU A 680 35.54 13.02 -14.59
C LEU A 680 34.52 12.47 -13.59
N ARG A 681 33.57 13.30 -13.13
CA ARG A 681 32.46 12.88 -12.26
C ARG A 681 31.56 11.84 -12.91
N SER A 682 31.29 11.95 -14.20
CA SER A 682 30.47 10.97 -14.94
C SER A 682 31.07 9.55 -14.92
N TYR A 683 32.38 9.44 -14.69
CA TYR A 683 33.09 8.17 -14.59
C TYR A 683 32.96 7.49 -13.22
N PHE A 684 32.38 8.17 -12.22
CA PHE A 684 32.24 7.66 -10.86
C PHE A 684 31.55 6.29 -10.77
N PRO A 685 30.42 6.00 -11.46
CA PRO A 685 29.78 4.68 -11.39
C PRO A 685 30.68 3.55 -11.89
N TYR A 686 31.56 3.82 -12.86
CA TYR A 686 32.54 2.83 -13.32
C TYR A 686 33.56 2.51 -12.22
N VAL A 687 34.12 3.54 -11.59
CA VAL A 687 35.10 3.37 -10.50
C VAL A 687 34.46 2.70 -9.29
N GLN A 688 33.24 3.09 -8.94
CA GLN A 688 32.48 2.53 -7.82
C GLN A 688 32.29 1.01 -7.95
N ASN A 689 32.13 0.48 -9.16
CA ASN A 689 31.97 -0.95 -9.40
C ASN A 689 33.28 -1.76 -9.35
N ARG A 690 34.43 -1.09 -9.25
CA ARG A 690 35.76 -1.71 -9.27
C ARG A 690 36.42 -1.76 -7.89
N VAL A 691 35.63 -1.98 -6.84
CA VAL A 691 36.11 -2.12 -5.46
C VAL A 691 37.16 -3.22 -5.38
N GLY A 692 38.33 -2.88 -4.83
CA GLY A 692 39.43 -3.83 -4.64
C GLY A 692 40.18 -4.24 -5.91
N ARG A 693 39.88 -3.66 -7.07
CA ARG A 693 40.67 -3.88 -8.30
C ARG A 693 41.87 -2.94 -8.36
N TYR A 694 42.96 -3.41 -8.97
CA TYR A 694 44.24 -2.71 -9.02
C TYR A 694 44.95 -2.91 -10.36
N GLU A 695 44.20 -2.75 -11.45
CA GLU A 695 44.73 -2.90 -12.82
C GLU A 695 45.40 -1.60 -13.29
N TYR A 696 46.04 -1.64 -14.47
CA TYR A 696 46.71 -0.48 -15.05
C TYR A 696 45.75 0.71 -15.22
N GLU A 697 44.52 0.41 -15.64
CA GLU A 697 43.44 1.38 -15.83
C GLU A 697 43.08 2.07 -14.51
N ASP A 698 42.99 1.32 -13.40
CA ASP A 698 42.65 1.87 -12.08
C ASP A 698 43.74 2.84 -11.59
N LYS A 699 45.01 2.49 -11.78
CA LYS A 699 46.15 3.36 -11.45
C LYS A 699 46.15 4.63 -12.30
N LYS A 700 45.84 4.51 -13.59
CA LYS A 700 45.78 5.65 -14.50
C LYS A 700 44.64 6.61 -14.14
N ILE A 701 43.47 6.08 -13.81
CA ILE A 701 42.32 6.88 -13.36
C ILE A 701 42.65 7.59 -12.03
N PHE A 702 43.31 6.90 -11.10
CA PHE A 702 43.81 7.50 -9.86
C PHE A 702 44.73 8.71 -10.15
N CYS A 703 45.73 8.56 -11.02
CA CYS A 703 46.62 9.66 -11.39
C CYS A 703 45.87 10.82 -12.05
N ILE A 704 44.96 10.54 -12.99
CA ILE A 704 44.15 11.58 -13.66
C ILE A 704 43.32 12.36 -12.64
N ALA A 705 42.63 11.66 -11.74
CA ALA A 705 41.78 12.28 -10.73
C ALA A 705 42.60 13.08 -9.71
N GLY A 706 43.76 12.57 -9.29
CA GLY A 706 44.67 13.27 -8.38
C GLY A 706 45.29 14.52 -9.00
N VAL A 707 45.68 14.48 -10.28
CA VAL A 707 46.20 15.64 -11.02
C VAL A 707 45.13 16.71 -11.21
N ASP A 708 43.91 16.31 -11.57
CA ASP A 708 42.77 17.23 -11.69
C ASP A 708 42.50 17.93 -10.35
N PHE A 709 42.44 17.16 -9.26
CA PHE A 709 42.28 17.71 -7.93
C PHE A 709 43.40 18.70 -7.56
N TYR A 710 44.67 18.35 -7.79
CA TYR A 710 45.82 19.22 -7.51
C TYR A 710 45.77 20.53 -8.28
N ARG A 711 45.42 20.50 -9.57
CA ARG A 711 45.30 21.70 -10.41
C ARG A 711 44.19 22.64 -9.93
N ASN A 712 43.12 22.07 -9.37
CA ASN A 712 41.99 22.82 -8.84
C ASN A 712 42.23 23.37 -7.42
N LEU A 713 43.36 23.07 -6.77
CA LEU A 713 43.76 23.70 -5.51
C LEU A 713 44.11 25.16 -5.71
N THR A 714 43.56 26.01 -4.85
CA THR A 714 43.64 27.47 -4.97
C THR A 714 44.86 28.07 -4.27
N ASN A 715 45.41 27.41 -3.25
CA ASN A 715 46.52 27.92 -2.44
C ASN A 715 47.79 27.08 -2.60
N ASP A 716 48.96 27.73 -2.76
CA ASP A 716 50.25 27.04 -2.84
C ASP A 716 50.61 26.28 -1.56
N LYS A 717 50.11 26.70 -0.40
CA LYS A 717 50.24 25.93 0.85
C LYS A 717 49.47 24.61 0.81
N GLN A 718 48.28 24.60 0.20
CA GLN A 718 47.50 23.37 0.01
C GLN A 718 48.20 22.44 -0.96
N ARG A 719 48.76 22.97 -2.06
CA ARG A 719 49.55 22.20 -3.04
C ARG A 719 50.77 21.56 -2.38
N GLN A 720 51.49 22.30 -1.55
CA GLN A 720 52.62 21.75 -0.81
C GLN A 720 52.18 20.65 0.17
N ALA A 721 51.10 20.87 0.93
CA ALA A 721 50.56 19.87 1.86
C ALA A 721 50.04 18.60 1.16
N PHE A 722 49.50 18.74 -0.05
CA PHE A 722 49.12 17.62 -0.92
C PHE A 722 50.35 16.78 -1.29
N VAL A 723 51.40 17.43 -1.81
CA VAL A 723 52.65 16.75 -2.19
C VAL A 723 53.29 16.10 -0.97
N ASP A 724 53.39 16.80 0.15
CA ASP A 724 53.98 16.30 1.39
C ASP A 724 53.23 15.06 1.92
N SER A 725 51.91 15.00 1.75
CA SER A 725 51.08 13.84 2.16
C SER A 725 51.46 12.57 1.40
N PHE A 726 51.72 12.67 0.10
CA PHE A 726 52.09 11.52 -0.73
C PHE A 726 53.58 11.20 -0.67
N VAL A 727 54.46 12.20 -0.52
CA VAL A 727 55.92 12.00 -0.38
C VAL A 727 56.26 11.15 0.84
N LYS A 728 55.51 11.30 1.94
CA LYS A 728 55.68 10.50 3.17
C LYS A 728 55.38 9.02 2.98
N VAL A 729 54.64 8.66 1.93
CA VAL A 729 54.08 7.32 1.71
C VAL A 729 54.54 6.71 0.37
N LYS A 730 55.33 7.47 -0.40
CA LYS A 730 55.79 7.10 -1.76
C LYS A 730 56.63 5.82 -1.82
N ASP A 731 57.33 5.48 -0.73
CA ASP A 731 58.25 4.34 -0.67
C ASP A 731 57.54 3.03 -0.26
N GLN A 732 56.21 3.08 -0.02
CA GLN A 732 55.42 1.87 0.18
C GLN A 732 55.33 1.09 -1.14
N LEU A 733 55.86 -0.14 -1.12
CA LEU A 733 55.89 -1.03 -2.29
C LEU A 733 54.48 -1.20 -2.88
N GLU A 734 54.42 -1.10 -4.21
CA GLU A 734 53.22 -1.30 -5.04
C GLU A 734 52.18 -0.17 -5.09
N MET A 735 52.43 1.02 -4.50
CA MET A 735 51.46 2.14 -4.54
C MET A 735 51.63 3.04 -5.79
N PRO A 736 50.56 3.61 -6.38
CA PRO A 736 50.66 4.48 -7.55
C PRO A 736 51.00 5.93 -7.16
N PHE A 737 51.48 6.15 -5.93
CA PHE A 737 51.77 7.49 -5.40
C PHE A 737 53.01 8.11 -6.03
N SER A 738 54.01 7.30 -6.39
CA SER A 738 55.16 7.76 -7.19
C SER A 738 54.72 8.19 -8.58
N ASP A 739 53.84 7.42 -9.23
CA ASP A 739 53.29 7.75 -10.54
C ASP A 739 52.43 9.02 -10.51
N LEU A 740 51.65 9.21 -9.44
CA LEU A 740 50.92 10.46 -9.20
C LEU A 740 51.88 11.64 -9.05
N LEU A 741 52.89 11.54 -8.19
CA LEU A 741 53.88 12.60 -7.98
C LEU A 741 54.67 12.94 -9.24
N ASN A 742 54.94 11.96 -10.11
CA ASN A 742 55.57 12.18 -11.42
C ASN A 742 54.63 12.84 -12.44
N SER A 743 53.31 12.80 -12.20
CA SER A 743 52.28 13.35 -13.09
C SER A 743 51.83 14.76 -12.70
N LEU A 744 52.16 15.22 -11.49
CA LEU A 744 51.96 16.60 -11.02
C LEU A 744 52.99 17.52 -11.69
#